data_AF-A0A2K8SKT0-F1
#
_entry.id   AF-A0A2K8SKT0-F1
#
_cell.length_a   1.000
_cell.length_b   1.000
_cell.length_c   1.000
_cell.angle_alpha   90.00
_cell.angle_beta   90.00
_cell.angle_gamma   90.00
#
_symmetry.space_group_name_H-M   'P 1'
#
loop_
_entity.id
_entity.type
_entity.pdbx_description
1 polymer ?
#
loop_
_entity_poly.entity_id
_entity_poly.type
_entity_poly.pdbx_seq_one_letter_code
_entity_poly.pdbx_strand_id
1 'polypeptide(L)'
;MANRSRKLTPKTSKQNKPHAGMVKRVVKKPQKKLKRGSWLSSMLAMSTTGCAYAILLTSASLIMAFAWISVLFIFNPDQVSWLNKILPAWAQIPLGKHERPQTLKQIQLDLSKKNQIFGEPLPLHQNAEDSFLLPVFQQRANCQSDCKELVELRVYERSEELEFKSQSENYYYLATQLPVTGSDESFVISPSLDGTSEPQDISIPLPLTEVQRFEGGTPLPGVWFNLRGQRQQGTDAFAYGHVVYYNPERTNLLQMLSWTSPNGQLPKWQQVTGDSTKELVVDQTIGLEPHLQVYQVKPLKLFLKPIQLEAITLKSSALKDSPYQNALSIACSGLWTPAFEWLKFIQKQRKGVLPEAAQAQMDLIRLHSQLTKTQAQKNWASPSQEVLADLIDGRWEKALQVFEASPHNAQEIVTLLKADEKRLWNRTAAALRVNPNRPEVQAWFALILAVQQGEGHVNSWLKAQPKITKENLAYIQDLLARLKGEGTKSQISSTHPSQIVGTVQPITQVTNTEWLQPNSSADLKLTDKQVWYQVEVSAFHDGKRWLNSPFENLNPPKTDAATFFWKTLGITSDPEIQIVVWLPNEEQKITIAAIKAVQLRGKVLRLLAAGPKIPENQNDVLQPKPLALTNAALQWVQPSPITLQQLHQQNPQGVKVMLSSVWQSLQQSDEVPGGAIPSFEQMQEKLGDWPVQVIDLTNNAQPEIILTISAGAIASLNQPTSKIQGENTEKRRDRTIILSDSNEVIYTDFTGNDLQRLSAFAKLSGVQSLALLVENAHNYSLRRWSEKNQRFE
;
A
#
# COMPACT_ATOMS: atom_id res chain seq x y z
N MET A 1 -50.36 -24.86 37.70
CA MET A 1 -49.00 -25.34 38.04
C MET A 1 -48.13 -24.09 38.19
N ALA A 2 -47.99 -23.48 39.37
CA ALA A 2 -46.94 -23.74 40.39
C ALA A 2 -45.52 -23.81 39.76
N ASN A 3 -44.49 -23.02 40.10
CA ASN A 3 -44.19 -22.32 41.36
C ASN A 3 -43.12 -21.20 41.19
N ARG A 4 -43.36 -20.08 41.88
CA ARG A 4 -42.44 -19.20 42.67
C ARG A 4 -41.22 -18.50 42.02
N SER A 5 -41.38 -17.19 41.82
CA SER A 5 -40.34 -16.16 41.97
C SER A 5 -40.68 -15.29 43.19
N ARG A 6 -39.69 -14.98 44.05
CA ARG A 6 -39.84 -14.18 45.28
C ARG A 6 -39.17 -12.82 45.10
N LYS A 7 -40.01 -11.79 45.04
CA LYS A 7 -39.89 -10.35 45.40
C LYS A 7 -38.98 -10.09 46.65
N LEU A 8 -38.35 -8.94 46.92
CA LEU A 8 -38.79 -7.52 46.82
C LEU A 8 -37.60 -6.54 47.13
N THR A 9 -37.45 -5.51 46.27
CA THR A 9 -37.20 -4.05 46.53
C THR A 9 -35.95 -3.43 47.21
N PRO A 10 -35.67 -2.14 46.89
CA PRO A 10 -34.35 -1.47 46.97
C PRO A 10 -34.29 -0.37 48.05
N LYS A 11 -33.14 0.30 48.19
CA LYS A 11 -33.09 1.72 48.61
C LYS A 11 -31.80 2.43 48.19
N THR A 12 -32.00 3.67 47.77
CA THR A 12 -31.10 4.73 47.32
C THR A 12 -30.29 5.35 48.47
N SER A 13 -29.07 5.83 48.19
CA SER A 13 -28.35 6.75 49.09
C SER A 13 -28.04 8.08 48.40
N LYS A 14 -28.55 9.17 48.97
CA LYS A 14 -28.18 10.56 48.67
C LYS A 14 -27.00 10.99 49.54
N GLN A 15 -26.02 11.62 48.90
CA GLN A 15 -25.41 12.93 49.21
C GLN A 15 -25.38 13.43 50.68
N ASN A 16 -24.18 13.72 51.20
CA ASN A 16 -23.73 15.09 51.55
C ASN A 16 -22.45 15.10 52.42
N LYS A 17 -21.52 16.01 52.09
CA LYS A 17 -20.60 16.74 53.01
C LYS A 17 -21.25 18.14 53.29
N PRO A 18 -20.78 19.07 54.16
CA PRO A 18 -19.45 19.19 54.81
C PRO A 18 -19.43 19.76 56.27
N HIS A 19 -18.20 20.06 56.77
CA HIS A 19 -17.80 20.95 57.90
C HIS A 19 -18.13 20.50 59.34
N ALA A 20 -17.43 20.90 60.41
CA ALA A 20 -16.12 21.51 60.69
C ALA A 20 -15.90 21.40 62.23
N GLY A 21 -14.64 21.37 62.67
CA GLY A 21 -14.18 22.01 63.92
C GLY A 21 -14.64 21.55 65.31
N MET A 22 -13.65 21.08 66.08
CA MET A 22 -13.22 21.65 67.38
C MET A 22 -13.57 20.94 68.73
N VAL A 23 -12.48 20.75 69.51
CA VAL A 23 -12.31 20.78 70.99
C VAL A 23 -12.37 19.48 71.84
N LYS A 24 -11.17 19.14 72.38
CA LYS A 24 -10.73 18.64 73.74
C LYS A 24 -11.54 17.52 74.44
N ARG A 25 -10.98 16.55 75.18
CA ARG A 25 -9.88 16.61 76.18
C ARG A 25 -9.46 15.18 76.60
N VAL A 26 -8.15 14.95 76.69
CA VAL A 26 -7.36 14.25 77.75
C VAL A 26 -7.91 12.97 78.40
N VAL A 27 -7.12 11.87 78.35
CA VAL A 27 -6.63 11.08 79.53
C VAL A 27 -5.28 10.41 79.18
N LYS A 28 -4.46 10.17 80.22
CA LYS A 28 -3.01 10.06 80.33
C LYS A 28 -2.40 8.64 80.26
N LYS A 29 -1.12 8.61 79.80
CA LYS A 29 0.10 7.90 80.31
C LYS A 29 0.23 6.35 80.16
N PRO A 30 1.46 5.78 80.26
CA PRO A 30 2.82 6.35 80.15
C PRO A 30 3.83 5.56 79.27
N GLN A 31 4.86 6.27 78.78
CA GLN A 31 6.11 5.72 78.23
C GLN A 31 7.11 5.36 79.35
N LYS A 32 7.84 4.24 79.20
CA LYS A 32 9.07 3.93 79.96
C LYS A 32 10.32 4.22 79.11
N LYS A 33 11.28 4.87 79.76
CA LYS A 33 12.57 5.36 79.22
C LYS A 33 13.63 4.26 79.12
N LEU A 34 14.51 4.43 78.14
CA LEU A 34 15.85 3.86 78.04
C LEU A 34 16.70 4.13 79.30
N LYS A 35 17.55 3.16 79.66
CA LYS A 35 18.82 3.41 80.35
C LYS A 35 19.95 2.67 79.63
N ARG A 36 20.98 3.45 79.31
CA ARG A 36 22.30 3.07 78.81
C ARG A 36 23.20 2.90 80.03
N GLY A 37 24.00 1.83 80.08
CA GLY A 37 25.02 1.64 81.11
C GLY A 37 26.16 0.82 80.52
N SER A 38 27.34 1.42 80.43
CA SER A 38 28.59 0.75 80.07
C SER A 38 29.19 0.06 81.28
N TRP A 39 29.82 -1.10 81.10
CA TRP A 39 31.02 -1.43 81.86
C TRP A 39 31.87 -2.46 81.10
N LEU A 40 33.07 -2.05 80.72
CA LEU A 40 34.22 -2.93 80.51
C LEU A 40 34.90 -3.11 81.87
N SER A 41 35.18 -4.34 82.29
CA SER A 41 36.51 -4.70 82.81
C SER A 41 36.61 -6.17 83.23
N SER A 42 37.84 -6.64 83.06
CA SER A 42 38.53 -7.70 83.76
C SER A 42 38.54 -9.11 83.13
N MET A 43 39.78 -9.45 82.77
CA MET A 43 40.32 -10.66 82.19
C MET A 43 40.71 -11.65 83.31
N LEU A 44 40.84 -12.91 82.92
CA LEU A 44 41.64 -13.99 83.54
C LEU A 44 41.05 -14.75 84.75
N ALA A 45 40.51 -15.94 84.47
CA ALA A 45 40.79 -17.15 85.26
C ALA A 45 40.48 -18.42 84.44
N MET A 46 41.52 -19.24 84.23
CA MET A 46 41.52 -20.70 84.01
C MET A 46 40.82 -21.24 82.74
N SER A 47 41.55 -21.54 81.66
CA SER A 47 42.29 -22.80 81.45
C SER A 47 41.44 -24.05 81.70
N THR A 48 40.86 -24.57 80.62
CA THR A 48 40.35 -25.95 80.33
C THR A 48 38.90 -26.03 79.86
N THR A 49 38.52 -25.24 78.85
CA THR A 49 37.28 -25.52 78.06
C THR A 49 37.30 -24.87 76.67
N GLY A 50 38.49 -24.79 76.04
CA GLY A 50 38.69 -24.12 74.75
C GLY A 50 38.13 -24.87 73.53
N CYS A 51 37.74 -26.14 73.66
CA CYS A 51 37.18 -26.91 72.55
C CYS A 51 35.63 -26.84 72.49
N ALA A 52 34.94 -26.62 73.62
CA ALA A 52 33.48 -26.68 73.65
C ALA A 52 32.79 -25.43 73.06
N TYR A 53 33.34 -24.23 73.28
CA TYR A 53 32.77 -22.99 72.73
C TYR A 53 33.02 -22.82 71.22
N ALA A 54 34.14 -23.32 70.70
CA ALA A 54 34.38 -23.37 69.25
C ALA A 54 33.47 -24.38 68.55
N ILE A 55 33.17 -25.52 69.20
CA ILE A 55 32.22 -26.53 68.69
C ILE A 55 30.77 -26.00 68.75
N LEU A 56 30.39 -25.26 69.79
CA LEU A 56 29.04 -24.68 69.89
C LEU A 56 28.79 -23.51 68.92
N LEU A 57 29.79 -22.65 68.70
CA LEU A 57 29.69 -21.57 67.71
C LEU A 57 29.72 -22.09 66.27
N THR A 58 30.52 -23.13 65.98
CA THR A 58 30.48 -23.79 64.67
C THR A 58 29.15 -24.52 64.45
N SER A 59 28.62 -25.23 65.45
CA SER A 59 27.30 -25.88 65.34
C SER A 59 26.15 -24.87 65.14
N ALA A 60 26.18 -23.71 65.80
CA ALA A 60 25.16 -22.69 65.64
C ALA A 60 25.21 -22.06 64.24
N SER A 61 26.41 -21.82 63.69
CA SER A 61 26.58 -21.32 62.33
C SER A 61 26.14 -22.34 61.27
N LEU A 62 26.38 -23.64 61.51
CA LEU A 62 25.92 -24.71 60.64
C LEU A 62 24.40 -24.79 60.63
N ILE A 63 23.75 -24.73 61.80
CA ILE A 63 22.29 -24.76 61.91
C ILE A 63 21.67 -23.55 61.21
N MET A 64 22.26 -22.35 61.34
CA MET A 64 21.79 -21.17 60.61
C MET A 64 21.97 -21.30 59.10
N ALA A 65 23.08 -21.87 58.62
CA ALA A 65 23.30 -22.13 57.20
C ALA A 65 22.30 -23.16 56.65
N PHE A 66 22.07 -24.26 57.36
CA PHE A 66 21.09 -25.29 56.95
C PHE A 66 19.64 -24.78 57.03
N ALA A 67 19.30 -23.96 58.02
CA ALA A 67 17.99 -23.32 58.11
C ALA A 67 17.79 -22.32 56.95
N TRP A 68 18.81 -21.54 56.60
CA TRP A 68 18.76 -20.63 55.46
C TRP A 68 18.64 -21.39 54.13
N ILE A 69 19.41 -22.46 53.93
CA ILE A 69 19.31 -23.34 52.77
C ILE A 69 17.93 -24.00 52.69
N SER A 70 17.34 -24.41 53.82
CA SER A 70 15.98 -24.98 53.86
C SER A 70 14.92 -23.94 53.51
N VAL A 71 15.06 -22.70 53.96
CA VAL A 71 14.21 -21.57 53.56
C VAL A 71 14.34 -21.32 52.06
N LEU A 72 15.57 -21.24 51.52
CA LEU A 72 15.81 -21.10 50.08
C LEU A 72 15.21 -22.26 49.29
N PHE A 73 15.32 -23.49 49.79
CA PHE A 73 14.76 -24.68 49.13
C PHE A 73 13.22 -24.65 49.05
N ILE A 74 12.55 -24.15 50.10
CA ILE A 74 11.08 -24.06 50.15
C ILE A 74 10.56 -22.92 49.26
N PHE A 75 11.24 -21.77 49.25
CA PHE A 75 10.75 -20.56 48.58
C PHE A 75 11.31 -20.36 47.16
N ASN A 76 12.50 -20.89 46.83
CA ASN A 76 13.19 -20.80 45.53
C ASN A 76 14.13 -22.02 45.33
N PRO A 77 13.58 -23.22 45.06
CA PRO A 77 14.39 -24.45 44.94
C PRO A 77 15.51 -24.34 43.89
N ASP A 78 15.34 -23.51 42.86
CA ASP A 78 16.31 -23.29 41.77
C ASP A 78 17.58 -22.56 42.24
N GLN A 79 17.53 -21.77 43.32
CA GLN A 79 18.73 -21.13 43.89
C GLN A 79 19.64 -22.11 44.63
N VAL A 80 19.16 -23.33 44.88
CA VAL A 80 19.88 -24.38 45.59
C VAL A 80 20.27 -25.53 44.64
N SER A 81 19.98 -25.40 43.33
CA SER A 81 20.29 -26.40 42.30
C SER A 81 21.79 -26.70 42.19
N TRP A 82 22.65 -25.75 42.53
CA TRP A 82 24.11 -25.93 42.57
C TRP A 82 24.57 -27.08 43.48
N LEU A 83 23.76 -27.47 44.49
CA LEU A 83 24.04 -28.63 45.33
C LEU A 83 24.00 -29.94 44.52
N ASN A 84 23.29 -30.01 43.39
CA ASN A 84 23.24 -31.20 42.53
C ASN A 84 24.61 -31.56 41.92
N LYS A 85 25.59 -30.64 41.92
CA LYS A 85 26.98 -30.93 41.55
C LYS A 85 27.74 -31.74 42.61
N ILE A 86 27.27 -31.72 43.87
CA ILE A 86 27.93 -32.33 45.03
C ILE A 86 27.08 -33.49 45.61
N LEU A 87 25.77 -33.50 45.33
CA LEU A 87 24.85 -34.53 45.77
C LEU A 87 24.96 -35.79 44.88
N PRO A 88 24.99 -37.00 45.48
CA PRO A 88 24.92 -38.24 44.73
C PRO A 88 23.57 -38.38 44.01
N ALA A 89 23.53 -39.16 42.93
CA ALA A 89 22.37 -39.24 42.02
C ALA A 89 21.02 -39.53 42.71
N TRP A 90 21.01 -40.26 43.83
CA TRP A 90 19.81 -40.57 44.61
C TRP A 90 19.30 -39.42 45.49
N ALA A 91 20.14 -38.40 45.72
CA ALA A 91 19.86 -37.24 46.57
C ALA A 91 19.74 -35.93 45.75
N GLN A 92 19.85 -36.01 44.42
CA GLN A 92 19.69 -34.83 43.57
C GLN A 92 18.29 -34.26 43.75
N ILE A 93 18.26 -32.95 43.95
CA ILE A 93 17.04 -32.16 44.06
C ILE A 93 16.33 -32.27 42.71
N PRO A 94 15.10 -32.82 42.67
CA PRO A 94 14.31 -32.81 41.45
C PRO A 94 13.97 -31.36 41.14
N LEU A 95 14.65 -30.79 40.15
CA LEU A 95 14.15 -29.62 39.44
C LEU A 95 12.74 -30.02 38.96
N GLY A 96 11.73 -29.22 39.29
CA GLY A 96 10.35 -29.51 38.89
C GLY A 96 10.22 -29.67 37.36
N LYS A 97 9.00 -29.77 36.84
CA LYS A 97 8.72 -29.84 35.38
C LYS A 97 9.23 -28.65 34.53
N HIS A 98 10.15 -27.83 35.02
CA HIS A 98 10.89 -26.85 34.24
C HIS A 98 11.96 -27.57 33.43
N GLU A 99 11.84 -27.53 32.10
CA GLU A 99 12.84 -28.05 31.18
C GLU A 99 14.20 -27.39 31.48
N ARG A 100 15.26 -28.19 31.62
CA ARG A 100 16.63 -27.69 31.82
C ARG A 100 16.96 -26.65 30.74
N PRO A 101 17.60 -25.52 31.08
CA PRO A 101 17.82 -24.47 30.11
C PRO A 101 18.81 -24.97 29.05
N GLN A 102 18.63 -24.52 27.82
CA GLN A 102 19.33 -25.02 26.64
C GLN A 102 20.19 -23.91 26.02
N THR A 103 21.28 -24.30 25.37
CA THR A 103 22.06 -23.36 24.54
C THR A 103 21.40 -23.18 23.18
N LEU A 104 21.70 -22.09 22.47
CA LEU A 104 21.16 -21.85 21.11
C LEU A 104 21.42 -23.03 20.16
N LYS A 105 22.60 -23.64 20.24
CA LYS A 105 22.95 -24.83 19.45
C LYS A 105 22.07 -26.02 19.80
N GLN A 106 21.79 -26.24 21.08
CA GLN A 106 20.89 -27.33 21.52
C GLN A 106 19.46 -27.10 21.01
N ILE A 107 18.96 -25.86 21.11
CA ILE A 107 17.63 -25.48 20.59
C ILE A 107 17.56 -25.74 19.08
N GLN A 108 18.57 -25.32 18.32
CA GLN A 108 18.65 -25.54 16.88
C GLN A 108 18.67 -27.03 16.52
N LEU A 109 19.44 -27.85 17.26
CA LEU A 109 19.49 -29.29 17.06
C LEU A 109 18.15 -29.97 17.36
N ASP A 110 17.47 -29.55 18.44
CA ASP A 110 16.18 -30.11 18.83
C ASP A 110 15.05 -29.76 17.86
N LEU A 111 15.08 -28.56 17.28
CA LEU A 111 14.19 -28.19 16.16
C LEU A 111 14.49 -29.03 14.90
N SER A 112 15.77 -29.20 14.56
CA SER A 112 16.18 -29.96 13.38
C SER A 112 15.74 -31.42 13.46
N LYS A 113 15.81 -32.05 14.64
CA LYS A 113 15.30 -33.42 14.88
C LYS A 113 13.79 -33.55 14.63
N LYS A 114 13.04 -32.45 14.74
CA LYS A 114 11.60 -32.38 14.49
C LYS A 114 11.25 -31.93 13.06
N ASN A 115 12.22 -31.87 12.16
CA ASN A 115 12.08 -31.28 10.82
C ASN A 115 11.59 -29.82 10.83
N GLN A 116 11.92 -29.09 11.90
CA GLN A 116 11.65 -27.67 12.04
C GLN A 116 12.94 -26.87 11.78
N ILE A 117 12.77 -25.69 11.19
CA ILE A 117 13.86 -24.81 10.76
C ILE A 117 13.98 -23.68 11.77
N PHE A 118 15.19 -23.49 12.30
CA PHE A 118 15.54 -22.40 13.20
C PHE A 118 15.59 -21.07 12.42
N GLY A 119 14.72 -20.13 12.77
CA GLY A 119 14.68 -18.78 12.18
C GLY A 119 15.69 -17.81 12.79
N GLU A 120 15.69 -16.57 12.31
CA GLU A 120 16.53 -15.51 12.88
C GLU A 120 15.99 -15.04 14.24
N PRO A 121 16.81 -15.05 15.32
CA PRO A 121 16.39 -14.54 16.62
C PRO A 121 16.13 -13.03 16.59
N LEU A 122 14.94 -12.62 17.03
CA LEU A 122 14.53 -11.22 17.11
C LEU A 122 14.62 -10.73 18.57
N PRO A 123 15.40 -9.67 18.87
CA PRO A 123 15.57 -9.20 20.24
C PRO A 123 14.27 -8.64 20.83
N LEU A 124 13.98 -8.99 22.09
CA LEU A 124 12.84 -8.44 22.83
C LEU A 124 13.21 -7.21 23.67
N HIS A 125 14.49 -7.06 23.99
CA HIS A 125 15.06 -5.90 24.67
C HIS A 125 16.20 -5.28 23.84
N GLN A 126 16.91 -4.30 24.39
CA GLN A 126 18.08 -3.70 23.73
C GLN A 126 19.20 -4.71 23.49
N ASN A 127 19.26 -5.76 24.31
CA ASN A 127 20.22 -6.85 24.19
C ASN A 127 19.50 -8.15 23.81
N ALA A 128 19.85 -8.72 22.66
CA ALA A 128 19.31 -10.00 22.19
C ALA A 128 19.73 -11.18 23.09
N GLU A 129 20.82 -11.03 23.85
CA GLU A 129 21.33 -12.11 24.70
C GLU A 129 20.49 -12.38 25.94
N ASP A 130 19.69 -11.41 26.39
CA ASP A 130 18.89 -11.52 27.61
C ASP A 130 17.53 -12.16 27.32
N SER A 131 16.87 -11.74 26.23
CA SER A 131 15.67 -12.39 25.73
C SER A 131 15.43 -12.12 24.24
N PHE A 132 14.91 -13.15 23.55
CA PHE A 132 14.64 -13.09 22.12
C PHE A 132 13.41 -13.91 21.74
N LEU A 133 12.81 -13.54 20.62
CA LEU A 133 11.79 -14.30 19.94
C LEU A 133 12.42 -15.09 18.78
N LEU A 134 12.16 -16.39 18.75
CA LEU A 134 12.61 -17.31 17.71
C LEU A 134 11.42 -17.70 16.82
N PRO A 135 11.41 -17.28 15.56
CA PRO A 135 10.53 -17.85 14.55
C PRO A 135 10.94 -19.30 14.26
N VAL A 136 9.96 -20.20 14.23
CA VAL A 136 10.16 -21.61 13.88
C VAL A 136 9.41 -21.90 12.59
N PHE A 137 10.14 -22.33 11.56
CA PHE A 137 9.56 -22.63 10.25
C PHE A 137 9.52 -24.13 9.99
N GLN A 138 8.75 -24.55 9.00
CA GLN A 138 8.69 -25.91 8.50
C GLN A 138 8.73 -25.91 6.98
N GLN A 139 9.34 -26.93 6.39
CA GLN A 139 9.33 -27.12 4.94
C GLN A 139 7.96 -27.65 4.49
N ARG A 140 7.33 -26.99 3.52
CA ARG A 140 6.07 -27.43 2.92
C ARG A 140 6.31 -28.57 1.94
N ALA A 141 5.42 -29.55 1.94
CA ALA A 141 5.43 -30.60 0.92
C ALA A 141 4.94 -30.04 -0.43
N ASN A 142 5.57 -30.43 -1.54
CA ASN A 142 5.15 -30.11 -2.91
C ASN A 142 5.00 -28.60 -3.21
N CYS A 143 5.89 -27.76 -2.68
CA CYS A 143 5.90 -26.33 -2.93
C CYS A 143 6.72 -25.96 -4.18
N GLN A 144 6.26 -24.99 -4.96
CA GLN A 144 7.01 -24.38 -6.07
C GLN A 144 7.58 -23.00 -5.69
N SER A 145 6.87 -22.25 -4.86
CA SER A 145 7.28 -20.99 -4.22
C SER A 145 6.89 -21.02 -2.73
N ASP A 146 7.45 -20.12 -1.91
CA ASP A 146 7.12 -19.97 -0.48
C ASP A 146 7.17 -21.28 0.30
N CYS A 147 8.29 -21.98 0.10
CA CYS A 147 8.50 -23.35 0.55
C CYS A 147 8.69 -23.52 2.07
N LYS A 148 8.86 -22.41 2.80
CA LYS A 148 8.96 -22.39 4.25
C LYS A 148 7.70 -21.74 4.80
N GLU A 149 7.02 -22.40 5.73
CA GLU A 149 5.91 -21.82 6.47
C GLU A 149 6.28 -21.64 7.93
N LEU A 150 5.90 -20.50 8.50
CA LEU A 150 6.00 -20.20 9.91
C LEU A 150 4.94 -21.01 10.66
N VAL A 151 5.38 -21.88 11.55
CA VAL A 151 4.49 -22.77 12.31
C VAL A 151 4.39 -22.38 13.78
N GLU A 152 5.38 -21.67 14.32
CA GLU A 152 5.41 -21.31 15.73
C GLU A 152 6.33 -20.11 15.99
N LEU A 153 5.98 -19.31 16.99
CA LEU A 153 6.86 -18.33 17.62
C LEU A 153 7.21 -18.79 19.03
N ARG A 154 8.50 -18.77 19.39
CA ARG A 154 8.97 -19.12 20.73
C ARG A 154 9.71 -17.95 21.36
N VAL A 155 9.49 -17.70 22.65
CA VAL A 155 10.26 -16.72 23.41
C VAL A 155 11.21 -17.44 24.33
N TYR A 156 12.47 -17.03 24.29
CA TYR A 156 13.52 -17.56 25.14
C TYR A 156 14.06 -16.46 26.05
N GLU A 157 14.25 -16.78 27.32
CA GLU A 157 14.83 -15.90 28.34
C GLU A 157 16.10 -16.53 28.91
N ARG A 158 17.11 -15.71 29.14
CA ARG A 158 18.40 -16.16 29.67
C ARG A 158 18.24 -16.70 31.09
N SER A 159 18.85 -17.85 31.36
CA SER A 159 18.88 -18.44 32.69
C SER A 159 19.69 -17.56 33.65
N GLU A 160 19.07 -17.22 34.77
CA GLU A 160 19.72 -16.47 35.85
C GLU A 160 20.38 -17.37 36.91
N GLU A 161 20.33 -18.69 36.73
CA GLU A 161 20.86 -19.64 37.69
C GLU A 161 22.39 -19.62 37.76
N LEU A 162 22.91 -19.66 38.98
CA LEU A 162 24.35 -19.59 39.26
C LEU A 162 25.15 -20.72 38.58
N GLU A 163 24.53 -21.90 38.40
CA GLU A 163 25.15 -23.04 37.72
C GLU A 163 25.47 -22.75 36.25
N PHE A 164 24.63 -21.95 35.57
CA PHE A 164 24.75 -21.66 34.14
C PHE A 164 25.38 -20.29 33.88
N LYS A 165 25.25 -19.33 34.80
CA LYS A 165 25.93 -18.01 34.74
C LYS A 165 27.47 -18.10 34.67
N SER A 166 28.04 -19.18 35.20
CA SER A 166 29.49 -19.41 35.22
C SER A 166 30.03 -20.12 33.97
N GLN A 167 29.16 -20.52 33.04
CA GLN A 167 29.55 -21.18 31.80
C GLN A 167 29.85 -20.16 30.70
N SER A 168 30.68 -20.56 29.72
CA SER A 168 31.06 -19.71 28.59
C SER A 168 29.94 -19.51 27.57
N GLU A 169 28.97 -20.43 27.50
CA GLU A 169 27.81 -20.34 26.62
C GLU A 169 26.59 -19.84 27.41
N ASN A 170 25.74 -19.04 26.76
CA ASN A 170 24.47 -18.60 27.34
C ASN A 170 23.43 -19.72 27.27
N TYR A 171 22.67 -19.86 28.36
CA TYR A 171 21.61 -20.85 28.53
C TYR A 171 20.26 -20.16 28.61
N TYR A 172 19.24 -20.76 28.01
CA TYR A 172 17.92 -20.16 27.83
C TYR A 172 16.80 -21.09 28.26
N TYR A 173 15.78 -20.53 28.91
CA TYR A 173 14.50 -21.16 29.17
C TYR A 173 13.49 -20.79 28.07
N LEU A 174 12.71 -21.78 27.62
CA LEU A 174 11.52 -21.51 26.81
C LEU A 174 10.45 -20.89 27.70
N ALA A 175 10.21 -19.60 27.53
CA ALA A 175 9.33 -18.83 28.41
C ALA A 175 7.88 -18.85 27.93
N THR A 176 7.66 -18.75 26.61
CA THR A 176 6.33 -18.88 26.00
C THR A 176 6.43 -19.33 24.55
N GLN A 177 5.34 -19.88 24.02
CA GLN A 177 5.23 -20.24 22.61
C GLN A 177 3.83 -19.93 22.09
N LEU A 178 3.74 -19.58 20.81
CA LEU A 178 2.50 -19.30 20.09
C LEU A 178 2.51 -20.11 18.79
N PRO A 179 1.63 -21.13 18.64
CA PRO A 179 1.46 -21.78 17.35
C PRO A 179 0.88 -20.78 16.34
N VAL A 180 1.33 -20.85 15.10
CA VAL A 180 0.93 -19.95 14.03
C VAL A 180 0.32 -20.75 12.89
N THR A 181 -0.85 -20.30 12.44
CA THR A 181 -1.48 -20.75 11.20
C THR A 181 -1.82 -19.52 10.38
N GLY A 182 -1.52 -19.55 9.09
CA GLY A 182 -1.86 -18.45 8.20
C GLY A 182 -3.36 -18.33 7.93
N SER A 183 -3.78 -17.21 7.38
CA SER A 183 -5.19 -16.94 7.08
C SER A 183 -5.68 -17.76 5.89
N ASP A 184 -6.97 -18.10 5.90
CA ASP A 184 -7.62 -18.72 4.75
C ASP A 184 -7.51 -17.85 3.49
N GLU A 185 -7.37 -18.51 2.34
CA GLU A 185 -7.32 -17.84 1.04
C GLU A 185 -8.53 -16.91 0.81
N SER A 186 -9.72 -17.37 1.20
CA SER A 186 -10.98 -16.61 1.11
C SER A 186 -10.95 -15.32 1.90
N PHE A 187 -10.31 -15.30 3.07
CA PHE A 187 -10.09 -14.09 3.86
C PHE A 187 -9.16 -13.11 3.12
N VAL A 188 -8.06 -13.61 2.56
CA VAL A 188 -7.05 -12.78 1.89
C VAL A 188 -7.60 -12.07 0.66
N ILE A 189 -8.42 -12.74 -0.15
CA ILE A 189 -9.02 -12.18 -1.37
C ILE A 189 -10.36 -11.46 -1.12
N SER A 190 -10.94 -11.58 0.08
CA SER A 190 -12.25 -10.99 0.40
C SER A 190 -12.40 -9.50 0.08
N PRO A 191 -11.36 -8.64 0.21
CA PRO A 191 -11.51 -7.23 -0.17
C PRO A 191 -11.75 -7.04 -1.68
N SER A 192 -11.25 -7.96 -2.51
CA SER A 192 -11.31 -7.89 -3.98
C SER A 192 -12.55 -8.56 -4.58
N LEU A 193 -13.30 -9.32 -3.77
CA LEU A 193 -14.57 -9.90 -4.21
C LEU A 193 -15.64 -8.81 -4.14
N ASP A 194 -16.17 -8.41 -5.30
CA ASP A 194 -17.48 -7.75 -5.33
C ASP A 194 -18.49 -8.73 -4.69
N GLY A 195 -19.33 -8.22 -3.78
CA GLY A 195 -20.19 -9.01 -2.88
C GLY A 195 -21.26 -9.90 -3.56
N THR A 196 -21.10 -10.21 -4.84
CA THR A 196 -21.84 -11.16 -5.67
C THR A 196 -21.15 -12.51 -5.82
N SER A 197 -19.87 -12.63 -5.44
CA SER A 197 -19.13 -13.90 -5.47
C SER A 197 -19.16 -14.53 -4.08
N GLU A 198 -19.94 -15.61 -3.90
CA GLU A 198 -19.74 -16.43 -2.69
C GLU A 198 -18.31 -16.97 -2.73
N PRO A 199 -17.52 -16.80 -1.65
CA PRO A 199 -16.21 -17.41 -1.58
C PRO A 199 -16.41 -18.92 -1.77
N GLN A 200 -15.75 -19.49 -2.79
CA GLN A 200 -15.66 -20.95 -2.88
C GLN A 200 -15.11 -21.46 -1.55
N ASP A 201 -15.73 -22.52 -1.03
CA ASP A 201 -15.49 -23.17 0.28
C ASP A 201 -14.08 -23.82 0.42
N ILE A 202 -13.08 -23.26 -0.26
CA ILE A 202 -11.70 -23.71 -0.25
C ILE A 202 -11.00 -22.98 0.90
N SER A 203 -11.01 -23.60 2.09
CA SER A 203 -10.24 -23.19 3.28
C SER A 203 -8.81 -23.71 3.17
N ILE A 204 -8.05 -23.20 2.20
CA ILE A 204 -6.60 -23.43 2.15
C ILE A 204 -5.94 -22.29 2.93
N PRO A 205 -5.32 -22.55 4.09
CA PRO A 205 -4.54 -21.54 4.79
C PRO A 205 -3.30 -21.20 3.97
N LEU A 206 -3.07 -19.91 3.76
CA LEU A 206 -1.90 -19.42 3.03
C LEU A 206 -0.71 -19.30 3.98
N PRO A 207 0.51 -19.70 3.58
CA PRO A 207 1.67 -19.73 4.49
C PRO A 207 2.07 -18.30 4.90
N LEU A 208 2.60 -18.17 6.12
CA LEU A 208 3.34 -16.98 6.52
C LEU A 208 4.83 -17.31 6.43
N THR A 209 5.60 -16.46 5.75
CA THR A 209 6.99 -16.77 5.39
C THR A 209 7.99 -15.90 6.13
N GLU A 210 7.55 -14.78 6.70
CA GLU A 210 8.43 -13.80 7.33
C GLU A 210 7.87 -13.26 8.64
N VAL A 211 8.79 -12.89 9.54
CA VAL A 211 8.50 -12.25 10.82
C VAL A 211 9.37 -11.02 10.94
N GLN A 212 8.75 -9.86 11.15
CA GLN A 212 9.44 -8.60 11.29
C GLN A 212 8.99 -7.89 12.57
N ARG A 213 9.92 -7.28 13.30
CA ARG A 213 9.59 -6.38 14.41
C ARG A 213 9.08 -5.04 13.87
N PHE A 214 8.05 -4.48 14.49
CA PHE A 214 7.66 -3.10 14.20
C PHE A 214 8.70 -2.14 14.79
N GLU A 215 9.30 -1.33 13.92
CA GLU A 215 10.26 -0.30 14.30
C GLU A 215 9.60 1.08 14.40
N GLY A 216 10.08 1.91 15.33
CA GLY A 216 9.56 3.26 15.57
C GLY A 216 8.38 3.30 16.56
N GLY A 217 8.34 4.34 17.41
CA GLY A 217 7.55 4.38 18.66
C GLY A 217 6.13 3.79 18.58
N THR A 218 5.96 2.60 19.17
CA THR A 218 4.70 1.89 19.39
C THR A 218 3.98 2.46 20.63
N PRO A 219 2.65 2.34 20.74
CA PRO A 219 1.87 3.05 21.77
C PRO A 219 2.03 2.50 23.21
N LEU A 220 2.49 1.26 23.39
CA LEU A 220 2.66 0.63 24.70
C LEU A 220 4.05 0.00 24.89
N PRO A 221 4.53 -0.09 26.15
CA PRO A 221 5.71 -0.90 26.49
C PRO A 221 5.50 -2.36 26.10
N GLY A 222 6.48 -2.95 25.40
CA GLY A 222 6.41 -4.30 24.86
C GLY A 222 6.95 -4.34 23.44
N VAL A 223 6.75 -5.45 22.74
CA VAL A 223 7.27 -5.63 21.38
C VAL A 223 6.16 -6.10 20.46
N TRP A 224 6.04 -5.46 19.30
CA TRP A 224 5.06 -5.79 18.29
C TRP A 224 5.75 -6.42 17.09
N PHE A 225 5.14 -7.46 16.52
CA PHE A 225 5.64 -8.20 15.38
C PHE A 225 4.59 -8.25 14.27
N ASN A 226 5.05 -8.12 13.04
CA ASN A 226 4.30 -8.40 11.83
C ASN A 226 4.74 -9.75 11.27
N LEU A 227 3.82 -10.70 11.21
CA LEU A 227 4.01 -11.98 10.53
C LEU A 227 3.36 -11.83 9.17
N ARG A 228 4.10 -12.06 8.08
CA ARG A 228 3.56 -11.82 6.74
C ARG A 228 3.81 -12.98 5.79
N GLY A 229 2.89 -13.11 4.85
CA GLY A 229 3.05 -13.84 3.60
C GLY A 229 2.68 -12.92 2.44
N GLN A 230 2.99 -13.36 1.23
CA GLN A 230 2.62 -12.66 0.02
C GLN A 230 1.99 -13.65 -0.95
N ARG A 231 1.05 -13.15 -1.75
CA ARG A 231 0.43 -13.91 -2.82
C ARG A 231 0.38 -13.04 -4.07
N GLN A 232 0.81 -13.61 -5.18
CA GLN A 232 0.63 -12.98 -6.49
C GLN A 232 -0.76 -13.29 -7.03
N GLN A 233 -1.46 -12.25 -7.50
CA GLN A 233 -2.72 -12.37 -8.25
C GLN A 233 -2.70 -11.41 -9.44
N GLY A 234 -2.42 -11.93 -10.63
CA GLY A 234 -2.20 -11.09 -11.81
C GLY A 234 -0.90 -10.31 -11.68
N THR A 235 -0.98 -8.97 -11.79
CA THR A 235 0.17 -8.06 -11.62
C THR A 235 0.30 -7.50 -10.20
N ASP A 236 -0.64 -7.82 -9.32
CA ASP A 236 -0.72 -7.26 -7.97
C ASP A 236 -0.21 -8.28 -6.94
N ALA A 237 0.67 -7.81 -6.04
CA ALA A 237 1.18 -8.59 -4.92
C ALA A 237 0.33 -8.31 -3.67
N PHE A 238 -0.52 -9.26 -3.31
CA PHE A 238 -1.34 -9.22 -2.11
C PHE A 238 -0.47 -9.55 -0.90
N ALA A 239 -0.35 -8.63 0.04
CA ALA A 239 0.28 -8.89 1.31
C ALA A 239 -0.79 -9.27 2.35
N TYR A 240 -0.50 -10.26 3.19
CA TYR A 240 -1.39 -10.65 4.28
C TYR A 240 -0.59 -11.12 5.48
N GLY A 241 -1.23 -11.16 6.65
CA GLY A 241 -0.49 -11.51 7.84
C GLY A 241 -1.24 -11.42 9.16
N HIS A 242 -0.47 -11.55 10.23
CA HIS A 242 -0.91 -11.34 11.60
C HIS A 242 -0.05 -10.28 12.29
N VAL A 243 -0.67 -9.51 13.18
CA VAL A 243 0.03 -8.68 14.16
C VAL A 243 0.06 -9.44 15.48
N VAL A 244 1.25 -9.62 16.04
CA VAL A 244 1.48 -10.26 17.33
C VAL A 244 2.10 -9.27 18.30
N TYR A 245 1.69 -9.34 19.56
CA TYR A 245 2.20 -8.53 20.66
C TYR A 245 2.86 -9.42 21.71
N TYR A 246 4.08 -9.09 22.10
CA TYR A 246 4.76 -9.63 23.26
C TYR A 246 4.54 -8.71 24.46
N ASN A 247 3.94 -9.25 25.51
CA ASN A 247 3.73 -8.57 26.78
C ASN A 247 4.87 -8.89 27.76
N PRO A 248 5.78 -7.93 28.05
CA PRO A 248 6.92 -8.17 28.93
C PRO A 248 6.52 -8.35 30.40
N GLU A 249 5.37 -7.85 30.85
CA GLU A 249 4.94 -8.00 32.25
C GLU A 249 4.44 -9.41 32.59
N ARG A 250 4.08 -10.18 31.56
CA ARG A 250 3.45 -11.51 31.69
C ARG A 250 4.18 -12.59 30.91
N THR A 251 5.25 -12.23 30.20
CA THR A 251 6.05 -13.10 29.35
C THR A 251 5.17 -13.96 28.44
N ASN A 252 4.23 -13.34 27.73
CA ASN A 252 3.31 -14.05 26.84
C ASN A 252 3.15 -13.37 25.48
N LEU A 253 2.92 -14.20 24.45
CA LEU A 253 2.62 -13.78 23.09
C LEU A 253 1.12 -13.78 22.84
N LEU A 254 0.63 -12.75 22.14
CA LEU A 254 -0.78 -12.57 21.81
C LEU A 254 -0.93 -12.26 20.32
N GLN A 255 -1.68 -13.07 19.59
CA GLN A 255 -2.15 -12.69 18.25
C GLN A 255 -3.25 -11.62 18.40
N MET A 256 -2.99 -10.44 17.82
CA MET A 256 -3.80 -9.24 18.02
C MET A 256 -4.75 -8.98 16.86
N LEU A 257 -4.29 -9.17 15.63
CA LEU A 257 -5.05 -8.88 14.41
C LEU A 257 -4.60 -9.78 13.27
N SER A 258 -5.53 -10.20 12.42
CA SER A 258 -5.26 -10.74 11.10
C SER A 258 -5.59 -9.67 10.06
N TRP A 259 -4.73 -9.49 9.05
CA TRP A 259 -4.82 -8.39 8.09
C TRP A 259 -4.52 -8.88 6.67
N THR A 260 -5.01 -8.12 5.69
CA THR A 260 -4.74 -8.28 4.25
C THR A 260 -4.58 -6.88 3.63
N SER A 261 -3.83 -6.79 2.55
CA SER A 261 -3.53 -5.58 1.80
C SER A 261 -3.39 -5.93 0.31
N PRO A 262 -4.44 -5.68 -0.51
CA PRO A 262 -4.41 -5.94 -1.95
C PRO A 262 -3.35 -5.14 -2.71
N ASN A 263 -2.96 -3.96 -2.19
CA ASN A 263 -1.93 -3.12 -2.79
C ASN A 263 -0.51 -3.38 -2.24
N GLY A 264 -0.33 -4.48 -1.50
CA GLY A 264 0.96 -4.93 -0.97
C GLY A 264 1.52 -4.09 0.18
N GLN A 265 0.78 -3.08 0.66
CA GLN A 265 1.24 -2.19 1.73
C GLN A 265 1.19 -2.88 3.09
N LEU A 266 2.27 -2.75 3.84
CA LEU A 266 2.36 -3.35 5.17
C LEU A 266 1.63 -2.48 6.20
N PRO A 267 1.07 -3.10 7.25
CA PRO A 267 0.56 -2.34 8.39
C PRO A 267 1.65 -1.44 8.97
N LYS A 268 1.25 -0.27 9.47
CA LYS A 268 2.18 0.68 10.10
C LYS A 268 1.56 1.40 11.28
N TRP A 269 2.41 1.72 12.26
CA TRP A 269 2.02 2.56 13.40
C TRP A 269 2.17 4.03 13.03
N GLN A 270 1.06 4.75 12.97
CA GLN A 270 1.02 6.19 12.66
C GLN A 270 0.00 6.90 13.52
N GLN A 271 0.24 8.18 13.81
CA GLN A 271 -0.73 9.01 14.52
C GLN A 271 -1.81 9.47 13.56
N VAL A 272 -3.04 8.99 13.75
CA VAL A 272 -4.22 9.33 12.95
C VAL A 272 -5.16 10.22 13.73
N THR A 273 -5.46 9.87 14.99
CA THR A 273 -6.34 10.68 15.82
C THR A 273 -5.55 11.71 16.63
N GLY A 274 -6.25 12.71 17.17
CA GLY A 274 -5.64 13.82 17.90
C GLY A 274 -5.06 13.47 19.27
N ASP A 275 -5.08 12.20 19.68
CA ASP A 275 -4.33 11.75 20.85
C ASP A 275 -2.86 11.52 20.48
N SER A 276 -1.94 11.60 21.45
CA SER A 276 -0.50 11.43 21.18
C SER A 276 -0.11 9.96 20.97
N THR A 277 -1.07 9.05 20.89
CA THR A 277 -0.82 7.61 20.73
C THR A 277 -0.92 7.25 19.25
N LYS A 278 -0.03 6.36 18.80
CA LYS A 278 -0.09 5.88 17.41
C LYS A 278 -1.10 4.74 17.29
N GLU A 279 -1.83 4.75 16.19
CA GLU A 279 -2.74 3.69 15.79
C GLU A 279 -2.09 2.80 14.73
N LEU A 280 -2.53 1.53 14.69
CA LEU A 280 -2.13 0.62 13.63
C LEU A 280 -3.03 0.88 12.42
N VAL A 281 -2.42 1.19 11.28
CA VAL A 281 -3.13 1.43 10.03
C VAL A 281 -2.82 0.33 9.04
N VAL A 282 -3.88 -0.28 8.52
CA VAL A 282 -3.85 -1.31 7.48
C VAL A 282 -4.48 -0.73 6.22
N ASP A 283 -3.75 -0.79 5.11
CA ASP A 283 -4.24 -0.32 3.82
C ASP A 283 -4.78 -1.48 2.99
N GLN A 284 -6.08 -1.45 2.76
CA GLN A 284 -6.85 -2.42 1.97
C GLN A 284 -7.38 -1.81 0.66
N THR A 285 -6.78 -0.70 0.21
CA THR A 285 -7.17 0.00 -1.01
C THR A 285 -7.04 -0.89 -2.24
N ILE A 286 -8.00 -0.80 -3.16
CA ILE A 286 -8.02 -1.54 -4.43
C ILE A 286 -8.16 -0.55 -5.58
N GLY A 287 -7.10 -0.42 -6.39
CA GLY A 287 -7.07 0.59 -7.44
C GLY A 287 -7.30 2.00 -6.90
N LEU A 288 -8.33 2.69 -7.38
CA LEU A 288 -8.71 4.03 -6.92
C LEU A 288 -9.63 4.01 -5.69
N GLU A 289 -10.07 2.84 -5.23
CA GLU A 289 -11.07 2.70 -4.19
C GLU A 289 -10.42 2.61 -2.80
N PRO A 290 -10.44 3.70 -2.01
CA PRO A 290 -9.74 3.77 -0.74
C PRO A 290 -10.40 2.89 0.32
N HIS A 291 -9.59 2.07 1.01
CA HIS A 291 -10.06 1.33 2.17
C HIS A 291 -8.97 1.24 3.24
N LEU A 292 -8.98 2.18 4.19
CA LEU A 292 -8.03 2.19 5.30
C LEU A 292 -8.72 1.75 6.59
N GLN A 293 -8.13 0.77 7.27
CA GLN A 293 -8.57 0.34 8.60
C GLN A 293 -7.60 0.87 9.65
N VAL A 294 -8.14 1.53 10.67
CA VAL A 294 -7.36 2.15 11.76
C VAL A 294 -7.75 1.52 13.08
N TYR A 295 -6.77 0.99 13.80
CA TYR A 295 -6.96 0.28 15.06
C TYR A 295 -6.31 1.01 16.22
N GLN A 296 -7.10 1.28 17.24
CA GLN A 296 -6.64 1.85 18.50
C GLN A 296 -6.31 0.75 19.49
N VAL A 297 -5.26 0.95 20.30
CA VAL A 297 -4.96 0.05 21.40
C VAL A 297 -5.85 0.42 22.59
N LYS A 298 -6.73 -0.50 23.00
CA LYS A 298 -7.62 -0.29 24.15
C LYS A 298 -7.32 -1.31 25.26
N PRO A 299 -7.31 -0.88 26.54
CA PRO A 299 -7.10 -1.78 27.66
C PRO A 299 -8.33 -2.66 27.89
N LEU A 300 -8.08 -3.91 28.28
CA LEU A 300 -9.06 -4.91 28.68
C LEU A 300 -8.87 -5.28 30.16
N LYS A 301 -9.97 -5.61 30.82
CA LYS A 301 -9.95 -6.15 32.20
C LYS A 301 -9.74 -7.66 32.22
N LEU A 302 -8.79 -8.17 31.42
CA LEU A 302 -8.45 -9.58 31.34
C LEU A 302 -6.98 -9.77 31.71
N PHE A 303 -6.68 -10.73 32.58
CA PHE A 303 -5.32 -10.92 33.12
C PHE A 303 -4.30 -11.31 32.06
N LEU A 304 -4.64 -12.29 31.19
CA LEU A 304 -3.72 -12.82 30.16
C LEU A 304 -3.76 -12.04 28.83
N LYS A 305 -4.82 -11.25 28.59
CA LYS A 305 -4.99 -10.42 27.40
C LYS A 305 -5.41 -9.01 27.81
N PRO A 306 -4.48 -8.23 28.40
CA PRO A 306 -4.81 -6.93 29.00
C PRO A 306 -5.08 -5.83 27.97
N ILE A 307 -4.91 -6.10 26.67
CA ILE A 307 -5.11 -5.14 25.59
C ILE A 307 -5.79 -5.79 24.38
N GLN A 308 -6.42 -4.96 23.55
CA GLN A 308 -6.94 -5.33 22.23
C GLN A 308 -6.68 -4.22 21.21
N LEU A 309 -6.67 -4.61 19.94
CA LEU A 309 -6.77 -3.68 18.81
C LEU A 309 -8.26 -3.52 18.46
N GLU A 310 -8.80 -2.32 18.64
CA GLU A 310 -10.18 -1.98 18.33
C GLU A 310 -10.24 -1.08 17.10
N ALA A 311 -10.97 -1.52 16.07
CA ALA A 311 -11.13 -0.75 14.84
C ALA A 311 -12.02 0.48 15.07
N ILE A 312 -11.60 1.63 14.55
CA ILE A 312 -12.48 2.80 14.43
C ILE A 312 -13.56 2.46 13.39
N THR A 313 -14.80 2.28 13.83
CA THR A 313 -15.92 1.90 12.97
C THR A 313 -16.85 3.08 12.68
N LEU A 314 -17.35 3.16 11.45
CA LEU A 314 -18.39 4.11 11.04
C LEU A 314 -19.81 3.52 11.10
N LYS A 315 -19.94 2.21 11.33
CA LYS A 315 -21.24 1.51 11.39
C LYS A 315 -22.09 1.95 12.58
N SER A 316 -21.45 2.15 13.74
CA SER A 316 -22.08 2.63 14.96
C SER A 316 -21.75 4.10 15.17
N SER A 317 -22.74 4.97 15.05
CA SER A 317 -22.51 6.41 15.23
C SER A 317 -22.15 6.77 16.67
N ALA A 318 -21.04 7.51 16.87
CA ALA A 318 -20.66 8.01 18.20
C ALA A 318 -21.63 9.09 18.73
N LEU A 319 -22.36 9.76 17.83
CA LEU A 319 -23.36 10.78 18.15
C LEU A 319 -24.72 10.40 17.57
N LYS A 320 -25.79 10.67 18.32
CA LYS A 320 -27.16 10.31 17.91
C LYS A 320 -27.85 11.36 17.02
N ASP A 321 -27.22 12.50 16.75
CA ASP A 321 -27.84 13.54 15.93
C ASP A 321 -27.86 13.16 14.45
N SER A 322 -28.98 13.46 13.79
CA SER A 322 -29.21 13.08 12.39
C SER A 322 -28.18 13.67 11.41
N PRO A 323 -27.75 14.94 11.52
CA PRO A 323 -26.71 15.49 10.63
C PRO A 323 -25.40 14.69 10.69
N TYR A 324 -24.96 14.31 11.89
CA TYR A 324 -23.76 13.49 12.05
C TYR A 324 -23.94 12.08 11.47
N GLN A 325 -25.08 11.42 11.74
CA GLN A 325 -25.39 10.10 11.17
C GLN A 325 -25.45 10.13 9.63
N ASN A 326 -25.99 11.20 9.04
CA ASN A 326 -26.02 11.38 7.60
C ASN A 326 -24.61 11.54 7.02
N ALA A 327 -23.73 12.30 7.69
CA ALA A 327 -22.34 12.43 7.28
C ALA A 327 -21.59 11.08 7.32
N LEU A 328 -21.82 10.26 8.35
CA LEU A 328 -21.28 8.89 8.40
C LEU A 328 -21.85 8.02 7.28
N SER A 329 -23.15 8.13 6.98
CA SER A 329 -23.76 7.39 5.87
C SER A 329 -23.16 7.77 4.51
N ILE A 330 -22.84 9.06 4.30
CA ILE A 330 -22.13 9.51 3.09
C ILE A 330 -20.72 8.90 3.06
N ALA A 331 -19.97 8.95 4.17
CA ALA A 331 -18.64 8.36 4.23
C ALA A 331 -18.66 6.85 3.93
N CYS A 332 -19.61 6.10 4.51
CA CYS A 332 -19.78 4.67 4.26
C CYS A 332 -20.14 4.32 2.80
N SER A 333 -20.64 5.28 2.01
CA SER A 333 -20.83 5.10 0.56
C SER A 333 -19.54 5.30 -0.25
N GLY A 334 -18.44 5.67 0.40
CA GLY A 334 -17.16 5.99 -0.23
C GLY A 334 -16.99 7.46 -0.60
N LEU A 335 -17.90 8.35 -0.18
CA LEU A 335 -17.83 9.80 -0.41
C LEU A 335 -17.14 10.50 0.77
N TRP A 336 -15.84 10.28 0.89
CA TRP A 336 -15.05 10.67 2.06
C TRP A 336 -14.92 12.18 2.23
N THR A 337 -14.59 12.91 1.16
CA THR A 337 -14.39 14.37 1.23
C THR A 337 -15.67 15.15 1.48
N PRO A 338 -16.81 14.87 0.81
CA PRO A 338 -18.08 15.50 1.14
C PRO A 338 -18.51 15.23 2.59
N ALA A 339 -18.32 14.01 3.09
CA ALA A 339 -18.60 13.67 4.48
C ALA A 339 -17.70 14.47 5.45
N PHE A 340 -16.40 14.55 5.17
CA PHE A 340 -15.45 15.29 6.00
C PHE A 340 -15.79 16.78 6.10
N GLU A 341 -16.08 17.43 4.98
CA GLU A 341 -16.46 18.85 4.98
C GLU A 341 -17.77 19.09 5.73
N TRP A 342 -18.72 18.17 5.65
CA TRP A 342 -19.93 18.27 6.45
C TRP A 342 -19.65 18.07 7.96
N LEU A 343 -18.81 17.12 8.34
CA LEU A 343 -18.40 16.95 9.74
C LEU A 343 -17.69 18.19 10.30
N LYS A 344 -16.83 18.85 9.50
CA LYS A 344 -16.22 20.14 9.86
C LYS A 344 -17.27 21.22 10.11
N PHE A 345 -18.31 21.28 9.30
CA PHE A 345 -19.41 22.22 9.51
C PHE A 345 -20.18 21.91 10.80
N ILE A 346 -20.50 20.64 11.05
CA ILE A 346 -21.19 20.20 12.29
C ILE A 346 -20.34 20.52 13.53
N GLN A 347 -19.03 20.27 13.46
CA GLN A 347 -18.09 20.60 14.54
C GLN A 347 -18.08 22.11 14.83
N LYS A 348 -18.04 22.97 13.80
CA LYS A 348 -18.10 24.43 13.96
C LYS A 348 -19.40 24.93 14.57
N GLN A 349 -20.53 24.28 14.28
CA GLN A 349 -21.84 24.65 14.83
C GLN A 349 -22.03 24.21 16.28
N ARG A 350 -21.30 23.20 16.74
CA ARG A 350 -21.39 22.72 18.12
C ARG A 350 -20.65 23.64 19.08
N LYS A 351 -21.30 23.94 20.21
CA LYS A 351 -20.67 24.56 21.37
C LYS A 351 -20.06 23.46 22.25
N GLY A 352 -18.81 23.08 21.99
CA GLY A 352 -18.06 22.11 22.80
C GLY A 352 -17.15 21.19 21.97
N VAL A 353 -16.24 20.49 22.65
CA VAL A 353 -15.32 19.52 22.03
C VAL A 353 -16.10 18.25 21.65
N LEU A 354 -15.76 17.66 20.50
CA LEU A 354 -16.32 16.37 20.09
C LEU A 354 -15.88 15.27 21.09
N PRO A 355 -16.76 14.32 21.44
CA PRO A 355 -16.33 13.13 22.18
C PRO A 355 -15.20 12.40 21.43
N GLU A 356 -14.28 11.77 22.16
CA GLU A 356 -13.11 11.06 21.60
C GLU A 356 -13.50 10.10 20.46
N ALA A 357 -14.55 9.29 20.64
CA ALA A 357 -15.04 8.37 19.62
C ALA A 357 -15.57 9.10 18.36
N ALA A 358 -16.19 10.27 18.53
CA ALA A 358 -16.67 11.06 17.40
C ALA A 358 -15.52 11.76 16.66
N GLN A 359 -14.50 12.21 17.40
CA GLN A 359 -13.27 12.76 16.84
C GLN A 359 -12.50 11.68 16.06
N ALA A 360 -12.38 10.46 16.60
CA ALA A 360 -11.76 9.33 15.94
C ALA A 360 -12.46 8.95 14.62
N GLN A 361 -13.80 8.94 14.60
CA GLN A 361 -14.58 8.74 13.37
C GLN A 361 -14.33 9.85 12.34
N MET A 362 -14.29 11.11 12.79
CA MET A 362 -14.00 12.26 11.93
C MET A 362 -12.57 12.21 11.37
N ASP A 363 -11.59 11.77 12.15
CA ASP A 363 -10.19 11.62 11.74
C ASP A 363 -9.98 10.45 10.77
N LEU A 364 -10.70 9.34 10.95
CA LEU A 364 -10.72 8.25 9.95
C LEU A 364 -11.25 8.74 8.61
N ILE A 365 -12.35 9.51 8.63
CA ILE A 365 -12.94 10.10 7.42
C ILE A 365 -12.00 11.14 6.80
N ARG A 366 -11.29 11.93 7.63
CA ARG A 366 -10.25 12.87 7.19
C ARG A 366 -9.13 12.16 6.45
N LEU A 367 -8.63 11.05 6.99
CA LEU A 367 -7.55 10.27 6.40
C LEU A 367 -7.93 9.76 4.99
N HIS A 368 -9.13 9.20 4.84
CA HIS A 368 -9.63 8.78 3.52
C HIS A 368 -9.82 9.96 2.58
N SER A 369 -10.39 11.07 3.07
CA SER A 369 -10.58 12.31 2.31
C SER A 369 -9.26 12.88 1.78
N GLN A 370 -8.17 12.81 2.55
CA GLN A 370 -6.85 13.23 2.07
C GLN A 370 -6.36 12.35 0.92
N LEU A 371 -6.60 11.04 1.00
CA LEU A 371 -6.21 10.08 -0.03
C LEU A 371 -7.03 10.29 -1.32
N THR A 372 -8.36 10.38 -1.24
CA THR A 372 -9.21 10.66 -2.41
C THR A 372 -8.92 12.01 -3.04
N LYS A 373 -8.67 13.03 -2.22
CA LYS A 373 -8.36 14.37 -2.71
C LYS A 373 -7.05 14.39 -3.48
N THR A 374 -6.05 13.65 -2.99
CA THR A 374 -4.77 13.49 -3.67
C THR A 374 -4.95 12.74 -4.98
N GLN A 375 -5.74 11.66 -5.00
CA GLN A 375 -6.07 10.92 -6.22
C GLN A 375 -6.77 11.82 -7.26
N ALA A 376 -7.79 12.58 -6.85
CA ALA A 376 -8.51 13.52 -7.72
C ALA A 376 -7.75 14.81 -8.06
N GLN A 377 -6.51 14.96 -7.61
CA GLN A 377 -5.61 16.05 -8.00
C GLN A 377 -4.45 15.58 -8.88
N LYS A 378 -4.32 14.26 -9.09
CA LYS A 378 -3.34 13.72 -10.03
C LYS A 378 -3.79 14.01 -11.46
N ASN A 379 -2.80 14.17 -12.34
CA ASN A 379 -3.02 14.17 -13.78
C ASN A 379 -3.20 12.72 -14.23
N TRP A 380 -4.42 12.37 -14.65
CA TRP A 380 -4.74 11.03 -15.10
C TRP A 380 -4.48 10.88 -16.60
N ALA A 381 -4.01 9.69 -16.98
CA ALA A 381 -3.70 9.39 -18.37
C ALA A 381 -4.93 9.03 -19.21
N SER A 382 -6.11 8.87 -18.58
CA SER A 382 -7.38 8.61 -19.26
C SER A 382 -8.53 9.40 -18.63
N PRO A 383 -9.46 9.95 -19.44
CA PRO A 383 -10.67 10.62 -18.96
C PRO A 383 -11.52 9.77 -18.01
N SER A 384 -11.60 8.45 -18.22
CA SER A 384 -12.37 7.58 -17.33
C SER A 384 -11.76 7.47 -15.93
N GLN A 385 -10.42 7.42 -15.82
CA GLN A 385 -9.75 7.42 -14.53
C GLN A 385 -9.90 8.76 -13.81
N GLU A 386 -9.82 9.86 -14.55
CA GLU A 386 -10.06 11.20 -14.01
C GLU A 386 -11.46 11.33 -13.44
N VAL A 387 -12.47 10.94 -14.24
CA VAL A 387 -13.87 10.94 -13.81
C VAL A 387 -14.08 10.02 -12.62
N LEU A 388 -13.53 8.80 -12.62
CA LEU A 388 -13.66 7.90 -11.48
C LEU A 388 -13.06 8.51 -10.21
N ALA A 389 -11.86 9.07 -10.28
CA ALA A 389 -11.20 9.72 -9.15
C ALA A 389 -12.01 10.92 -8.63
N ASP A 390 -12.51 11.78 -9.52
CA ASP A 390 -13.34 12.92 -9.16
C ASP A 390 -14.68 12.47 -8.54
N LEU A 391 -15.33 11.43 -9.06
CA LEU A 391 -16.57 10.88 -8.49
C LEU A 391 -16.35 10.26 -7.11
N ILE A 392 -15.23 9.58 -6.89
CA ILE A 392 -14.83 9.04 -5.58
C ILE A 392 -14.59 10.18 -4.57
N ASP A 393 -13.92 11.27 -4.99
CA ASP A 393 -13.70 12.46 -4.16
C ASP A 393 -14.97 13.33 -4.00
N GLY A 394 -16.05 13.04 -4.73
CA GLY A 394 -17.30 13.80 -4.70
C GLY A 394 -17.26 15.14 -5.44
N ARG A 395 -16.37 15.28 -6.42
CA ARG A 395 -16.22 16.44 -7.32
C ARG A 395 -17.09 16.29 -8.56
N TRP A 396 -18.40 16.18 -8.34
CA TRP A 396 -19.39 15.89 -9.36
C TRP A 396 -19.33 16.81 -10.58
N GLU A 397 -19.15 18.12 -10.35
CA GLU A 397 -19.09 19.13 -11.39
C GLU A 397 -17.84 18.98 -12.28
N LYS A 398 -16.67 18.73 -11.68
CA LYS A 398 -15.43 18.50 -12.44
C LYS A 398 -15.51 17.24 -13.30
N ALA A 399 -16.05 16.17 -12.73
CA ALA A 399 -16.30 14.96 -13.49
C ALA A 399 -17.23 15.23 -14.69
N LEU A 400 -18.30 16.03 -14.51
CA LEU A 400 -19.19 16.41 -15.62
C LEU A 400 -18.43 17.23 -16.67
N GLN A 401 -17.58 18.16 -16.27
CA GLN A 401 -16.77 18.94 -17.21
C GLN A 401 -15.89 18.02 -18.09
N VAL A 402 -15.29 16.97 -17.51
CA VAL A 402 -14.52 15.97 -18.27
C VAL A 402 -15.42 15.17 -19.22
N PHE A 403 -16.61 14.77 -18.78
CA PHE A 403 -17.60 14.08 -19.61
C PHE A 403 -18.08 14.95 -20.79
N GLU A 404 -18.31 16.23 -20.55
CA GLU A 404 -18.82 17.20 -21.54
C GLU A 404 -17.74 17.69 -22.50
N ALA A 405 -16.47 17.60 -22.12
CA ALA A 405 -15.35 18.14 -22.88
C ALA A 405 -15.25 17.54 -24.29
N SER A 406 -15.63 16.27 -24.48
CA SER A 406 -15.71 15.66 -25.82
C SER A 406 -16.69 14.47 -25.89
N PRO A 407 -17.30 14.19 -27.05
CA PRO A 407 -18.11 12.98 -27.25
C PRO A 407 -17.37 11.67 -26.99
N HIS A 408 -16.04 11.65 -27.18
CA HIS A 408 -15.21 10.48 -26.91
C HIS A 408 -14.99 10.25 -25.42
N ASN A 409 -14.75 11.30 -24.65
CA ASN A 409 -14.70 11.20 -23.19
C ASN A 409 -16.01 10.56 -22.71
N ALA A 410 -17.15 11.04 -23.22
CA ALA A 410 -18.44 10.46 -22.91
C ALA A 410 -18.52 8.96 -23.24
N GLN A 411 -18.01 8.51 -24.39
CA GLN A 411 -18.02 7.10 -24.79
C GLN A 411 -17.09 6.21 -23.93
N GLU A 412 -15.92 6.71 -23.55
CA GLU A 412 -14.99 6.03 -22.66
C GLU A 412 -15.61 5.89 -21.26
N ILE A 413 -16.18 6.98 -20.74
CA ILE A 413 -16.87 7.02 -19.44
C ILE A 413 -18.09 6.10 -19.44
N VAL A 414 -18.83 5.98 -20.55
CA VAL A 414 -19.92 4.99 -20.66
C VAL A 414 -19.42 3.58 -20.40
N THR A 415 -18.22 3.23 -20.87
CA THR A 415 -17.62 1.92 -20.63
C THR A 415 -17.31 1.73 -19.15
N LEU A 416 -16.77 2.75 -18.48
CA LEU A 416 -16.60 2.78 -17.03
C LEU A 416 -17.93 2.58 -16.28
N LEU A 417 -18.97 3.34 -16.65
CA LEU A 417 -20.29 3.26 -15.99
C LEU A 417 -20.98 1.91 -16.19
N LYS A 418 -20.69 1.19 -17.29
CA LYS A 418 -21.15 -0.19 -17.51
C LYS A 418 -20.41 -1.19 -16.64
N ALA A 419 -19.11 -0.98 -16.44
CA ALA A 419 -18.25 -1.87 -15.68
C ALA A 419 -18.47 -1.74 -14.16
N ASP A 420 -18.86 -0.55 -13.67
CA ASP A 420 -19.23 -0.36 -12.27
C ASP A 420 -20.62 -0.94 -11.98
N GLU A 421 -20.69 -2.07 -11.30
CA GLU A 421 -21.98 -2.74 -11.06
C GLU A 421 -22.85 -1.99 -10.05
N LYS A 422 -22.27 -1.39 -8.98
CA LYS A 422 -23.04 -0.82 -7.85
C LYS A 422 -22.38 0.33 -7.08
N ARG A 423 -21.07 0.58 -7.20
CA ARG A 423 -20.37 1.46 -6.25
C ARG A 423 -20.72 2.93 -6.51
N LEU A 424 -20.64 3.37 -7.77
CA LEU A 424 -21.04 4.72 -8.20
C LEU A 424 -22.54 4.97 -8.00
N TRP A 425 -23.36 3.95 -8.22
CA TRP A 425 -24.79 4.01 -7.91
C TRP A 425 -25.03 4.28 -6.41
N ASN A 426 -24.38 3.54 -5.52
CA ASN A 426 -24.55 3.71 -4.07
C ASN A 426 -24.11 5.10 -3.60
N ARG A 427 -23.03 5.65 -4.18
CA ARG A 427 -22.55 7.02 -3.90
C ARG A 427 -23.58 8.07 -4.28
N THR A 428 -24.05 8.03 -5.53
CA THR A 428 -25.03 9.02 -6.03
C THR A 428 -26.35 8.92 -5.28
N ALA A 429 -26.83 7.71 -4.98
CA ALA A 429 -28.02 7.50 -4.15
C ALA A 429 -27.86 8.05 -2.72
N ALA A 430 -26.71 7.82 -2.07
CA ALA A 430 -26.43 8.34 -0.73
C ALA A 430 -26.35 9.88 -0.73
N ALA A 431 -25.72 10.48 -1.73
CA ALA A 431 -25.64 11.93 -1.89
C ALA A 431 -27.02 12.56 -2.11
N LEU A 432 -27.87 11.99 -2.97
CA LEU A 432 -29.24 12.47 -3.22
C LEU A 432 -30.16 12.28 -2.01
N ARG A 433 -29.97 11.22 -1.21
CA ARG A 433 -30.74 11.02 0.02
C ARG A 433 -30.53 12.16 1.02
N VAL A 434 -29.31 12.70 1.07
CA VAL A 434 -28.97 13.83 1.94
C VAL A 434 -29.38 15.16 1.35
N ASN A 435 -29.09 15.37 0.07
CA ASN A 435 -29.47 16.58 -0.64
C ASN A 435 -30.03 16.22 -2.02
N PRO A 436 -31.36 16.10 -2.13
CA PRO A 436 -31.98 15.65 -3.38
C PRO A 436 -31.94 16.71 -4.48
N ASN A 437 -31.59 17.96 -4.18
CA ASN A 437 -31.66 19.08 -5.12
C ASN A 437 -30.29 19.48 -5.69
N ARG A 438 -29.29 18.59 -5.68
CA ARG A 438 -27.99 18.85 -6.31
C ARG A 438 -28.01 18.45 -7.80
N PRO A 439 -27.98 19.42 -8.73
CA PRO A 439 -28.16 19.13 -10.15
C PRO A 439 -27.07 18.21 -10.71
N GLU A 440 -25.82 18.38 -10.28
CA GLU A 440 -24.68 17.58 -10.76
C GLU A 440 -24.79 16.11 -10.33
N VAL A 441 -25.28 15.88 -9.11
CA VAL A 441 -25.52 14.52 -8.58
C VAL A 441 -26.72 13.89 -9.27
N GLN A 442 -27.78 14.66 -9.55
CA GLN A 442 -28.93 14.19 -10.32
C GLN A 442 -28.53 13.80 -11.76
N ALA A 443 -27.64 14.58 -12.38
CA ALA A 443 -27.11 14.28 -13.71
C ALA A 443 -26.31 12.96 -13.71
N TRP A 444 -25.36 12.77 -12.79
CA TRP A 444 -24.62 11.51 -12.68
C TRP A 444 -25.52 10.31 -12.39
N PHE A 445 -26.50 10.47 -11.50
CA PHE A 445 -27.48 9.41 -11.22
C PHE A 445 -28.26 9.03 -12.49
N ALA A 446 -28.70 10.02 -13.28
CA ALA A 446 -29.39 9.79 -14.54
C ALA A 446 -28.50 9.10 -15.59
N LEU A 447 -27.22 9.49 -15.71
CA LEU A 447 -26.26 8.87 -16.63
C LEU A 447 -26.00 7.40 -16.26
N ILE A 448 -25.75 7.10 -14.98
CA ILE A 448 -25.59 5.73 -14.48
C ILE A 448 -26.85 4.92 -14.77
N LEU A 449 -28.02 5.46 -14.43
CA LEU A 449 -29.30 4.79 -14.66
C LEU A 449 -29.56 4.53 -16.16
N ALA A 450 -29.19 5.46 -17.03
CA ALA A 450 -29.33 5.32 -18.48
C ALA A 450 -28.48 4.17 -19.01
N VAL A 451 -27.24 4.08 -18.55
CA VAL A 451 -26.28 3.07 -18.97
C VAL A 451 -26.66 1.68 -18.46
N GLN A 452 -27.14 1.58 -17.22
CA GLN A 452 -27.42 0.30 -16.57
C GLN A 452 -28.84 -0.22 -16.84
N GLN A 453 -29.84 0.66 -16.95
CA GLN A 453 -31.27 0.29 -17.04
C GLN A 453 -32.00 0.91 -18.24
N GLY A 454 -31.35 1.75 -19.04
CA GLY A 454 -31.94 2.37 -20.21
C GLY A 454 -32.81 3.60 -19.93
N GLU A 455 -33.10 4.36 -20.99
CA GLU A 455 -33.73 5.69 -20.89
C GLU A 455 -35.16 5.71 -20.33
N GLY A 456 -35.92 4.62 -20.53
CA GLY A 456 -37.28 4.52 -20.00
C GLY A 456 -37.32 4.66 -18.47
N HIS A 457 -36.32 4.07 -17.80
CA HIS A 457 -36.14 4.18 -16.36
C HIS A 457 -35.72 5.58 -15.94
N VAL A 458 -34.83 6.21 -16.70
CA VAL A 458 -34.39 7.59 -16.44
C VAL A 458 -35.54 8.58 -16.54
N ASN A 459 -36.33 8.53 -17.61
CA ASN A 459 -37.47 9.42 -17.79
C ASN A 459 -38.53 9.24 -16.71
N SER A 460 -38.75 8.01 -16.25
CA SER A 460 -39.66 7.71 -15.14
C SER A 460 -39.13 8.28 -13.82
N TRP A 461 -37.83 8.11 -13.57
CA TRP A 461 -37.18 8.64 -12.38
C TRP A 461 -37.16 10.17 -12.33
N LEU A 462 -36.85 10.83 -13.45
CA LEU A 462 -36.85 12.31 -13.57
C LEU A 462 -38.24 12.88 -13.31
N LYS A 463 -39.31 12.25 -13.82
CA LYS A 463 -40.71 12.66 -13.57
C LYS A 463 -41.14 12.50 -12.11
N ALA A 464 -40.54 11.54 -11.40
CA ALA A 464 -40.84 11.29 -10.00
C ALA A 464 -40.10 12.24 -9.04
N GLN A 465 -39.15 13.06 -9.52
CA GLN A 465 -38.41 13.98 -8.66
C GLN A 465 -39.27 15.19 -8.25
N PRO A 466 -39.45 15.46 -6.95
CA PRO A 466 -40.39 16.47 -6.46
C PRO A 466 -39.98 17.92 -6.76
N LYS A 467 -38.72 18.18 -7.14
CA LYS A 467 -38.15 19.54 -7.32
C LYS A 467 -37.13 19.66 -8.46
N ILE A 468 -37.33 18.97 -9.58
CA ILE A 468 -36.47 19.18 -10.76
C ILE A 468 -36.89 20.44 -11.53
N THR A 469 -35.93 21.34 -11.81
CA THR A 469 -36.19 22.55 -12.61
C THR A 469 -36.21 22.21 -14.10
N LYS A 470 -36.85 23.06 -14.93
CA LYS A 470 -36.90 22.84 -16.38
C LYS A 470 -35.51 22.89 -17.01
N GLU A 471 -34.67 23.79 -16.52
CA GLU A 471 -33.30 23.99 -16.96
C GLU A 471 -32.46 22.75 -16.65
N ASN A 472 -32.59 22.19 -15.44
CA ASN A 472 -31.84 21.00 -15.06
C ASN A 472 -32.33 19.74 -15.80
N LEU A 473 -33.64 19.64 -16.05
CA LEU A 473 -34.18 18.56 -16.88
C LEU A 473 -33.65 18.62 -18.32
N ALA A 474 -33.62 19.82 -18.91
CA ALA A 474 -33.06 20.02 -20.26
C ALA A 474 -31.56 19.71 -20.31
N TYR A 475 -30.81 20.13 -19.28
CA TYR A 475 -29.39 19.84 -19.14
C TYR A 475 -29.12 18.32 -19.07
N ILE A 476 -29.85 17.59 -18.24
CA ILE A 476 -29.72 16.12 -18.14
C ILE A 476 -30.07 15.45 -19.48
N GLN A 477 -31.07 15.97 -20.20
CA GLN A 477 -31.42 15.44 -21.53
C GLN A 477 -30.32 15.65 -22.57
N ASP A 478 -29.60 16.78 -22.53
CA ASP A 478 -28.43 17.01 -23.40
C ASP A 478 -27.31 16.01 -23.10
N LEU A 479 -27.02 15.78 -21.81
CA LEU A 479 -26.03 14.79 -21.39
C LEU A 479 -26.38 13.36 -21.84
N LEU A 480 -27.66 12.98 -21.77
CA LEU A 480 -28.15 11.69 -22.25
C LEU A 480 -28.06 11.56 -23.79
N ALA A 481 -28.25 12.65 -24.52
CA ALA A 481 -28.05 12.66 -25.97
C ALA A 481 -26.57 12.45 -26.33
N ARG A 482 -25.65 13.12 -25.62
CA ARG A 482 -24.20 12.92 -25.78
C ARG A 482 -23.77 11.48 -25.48
N LEU A 483 -24.39 10.86 -24.48
CA LEU A 483 -24.15 9.47 -24.10
C LEU A 483 -24.44 8.44 -25.22
N LYS A 484 -25.24 8.81 -26.23
CA LYS A 484 -25.58 7.94 -27.37
C LYS A 484 -24.60 8.02 -28.56
N GLY A 485 -23.78 9.07 -28.62
CA GLY A 485 -22.91 9.38 -29.76
C GLY A 485 -23.69 9.81 -31.01
N GLU A 486 -23.44 11.01 -31.53
CA GLU A 486 -23.90 11.40 -32.86
C GLU A 486 -23.15 10.61 -33.94
N GLY A 487 -23.78 9.53 -34.42
CA GLY A 487 -23.71 9.01 -35.79
C GLY A 487 -22.35 8.76 -36.45
N THR A 488 -21.78 7.56 -36.29
CA THR A 488 -21.26 6.76 -37.43
C THR A 488 -21.06 5.29 -37.04
N LYS A 489 -22.07 4.45 -37.25
CA LYS A 489 -21.88 2.99 -37.36
C LYS A 489 -21.57 2.66 -38.82
N SER A 490 -20.30 2.61 -39.21
CA SER A 490 -19.91 2.09 -40.52
C SER A 490 -20.00 0.56 -40.51
N GLN A 491 -20.88 0.01 -41.35
CA GLN A 491 -21.09 -1.42 -41.58
C GLN A 491 -19.97 -2.00 -42.44
N ILE A 492 -18.80 -2.25 -41.85
CA ILE A 492 -17.90 -3.27 -42.35
C ILE A 492 -17.39 -4.00 -41.09
N SER A 493 -17.69 -5.29 -40.97
CA SER A 493 -17.42 -6.04 -39.74
C SER A 493 -15.94 -6.44 -39.71
N SER A 494 -15.16 -5.75 -38.89
CA SER A 494 -13.83 -6.21 -38.47
C SER A 494 -13.96 -7.07 -37.21
N THR A 495 -13.09 -8.08 -37.07
CA THR A 495 -13.11 -9.04 -35.96
C THR A 495 -12.33 -8.55 -34.73
N HIS A 496 -11.66 -7.39 -34.79
CA HIS A 496 -10.91 -6.81 -33.68
C HIS A 496 -10.94 -5.26 -33.70
N PRO A 497 -10.78 -4.57 -32.56
CA PRO A 497 -10.66 -3.12 -32.53
C PRO A 497 -9.32 -2.64 -33.13
N SER A 498 -9.24 -1.36 -33.48
CA SER A 498 -7.98 -0.72 -33.89
C SER A 498 -7.01 -0.63 -32.71
N GLN A 499 -5.78 -1.07 -32.93
CA GLN A 499 -4.71 -1.08 -31.92
C GLN A 499 -3.42 -0.61 -32.58
N ILE A 500 -3.21 0.70 -32.60
CA ILE A 500 -2.16 1.37 -33.37
C ILE A 500 -1.46 2.36 -32.45
N VAL A 501 -0.13 2.44 -32.55
CA VAL A 501 0.72 3.42 -31.88
C VAL A 501 1.65 4.04 -32.93
N GLY A 502 1.82 5.35 -32.91
CA GLY A 502 2.69 6.06 -33.86
C GLY A 502 3.03 7.47 -33.44
N THR A 503 3.86 8.13 -34.25
CA THR A 503 4.08 9.59 -34.15
C THR A 503 3.18 10.33 -35.11
N VAL A 504 2.81 11.56 -34.77
CA VAL A 504 1.96 12.38 -35.63
C VAL A 504 2.58 13.73 -35.93
N GLN A 505 2.43 14.14 -37.19
CA GLN A 505 2.84 15.45 -37.68
C GLN A 505 1.71 16.08 -38.52
N PRO A 506 1.45 17.39 -38.40
CA PRO A 506 0.52 18.09 -39.27
C PRO A 506 1.09 18.18 -40.69
N ILE A 507 0.22 18.06 -41.70
CA ILE A 507 0.58 18.25 -43.11
C ILE A 507 -0.42 19.18 -43.80
N THR A 508 0.02 19.88 -44.85
CA THR A 508 -0.81 20.85 -45.58
C THR A 508 -1.21 20.39 -46.98
N GLN A 509 -0.51 19.40 -47.54
CA GLN A 509 -0.74 18.88 -48.89
C GLN A 509 -1.00 17.37 -48.84
N VAL A 510 -2.03 16.93 -49.55
CA VAL A 510 -2.42 15.52 -49.67
C VAL A 510 -2.65 15.20 -51.14
N THR A 511 -1.90 14.23 -51.66
CA THR A 511 -2.04 13.75 -53.05
C THR A 511 -2.90 12.49 -53.06
N ASN A 512 -4.14 12.55 -53.57
CA ASN A 512 -5.09 11.44 -53.52
C ASN A 512 -4.55 10.10 -54.04
N THR A 513 -3.70 10.12 -55.07
CA THR A 513 -3.17 8.90 -55.72
C THR A 513 -2.19 8.11 -54.86
N GLU A 514 -1.64 8.72 -53.80
CA GLU A 514 -0.65 8.08 -52.92
C GLU A 514 -1.27 7.41 -51.68
N TRP A 515 -2.59 7.55 -51.50
CA TRP A 515 -3.32 7.14 -50.30
C TRP A 515 -4.42 6.13 -50.64
N LEU A 516 -4.40 5.00 -49.93
CA LEU A 516 -5.32 3.89 -50.13
C LEU A 516 -6.60 4.10 -49.30
N GLN A 517 -7.75 4.08 -49.97
CA GLN A 517 -9.10 4.20 -49.37
C GLN A 517 -9.98 3.01 -49.78
N PRO A 518 -10.90 2.53 -48.91
CA PRO A 518 -11.80 1.43 -49.25
C PRO A 518 -12.79 1.81 -50.36
N ASN A 519 -13.20 3.08 -50.41
CA ASN A 519 -14.10 3.65 -51.42
C ASN A 519 -13.31 4.62 -52.31
N SER A 520 -12.73 4.12 -53.41
CA SER A 520 -11.84 4.88 -54.30
C SER A 520 -12.47 6.08 -55.01
N SER A 521 -13.79 6.29 -54.90
CA SER A 521 -14.54 7.40 -55.52
C SER A 521 -14.79 8.60 -54.60
N ALA A 522 -14.40 8.54 -53.32
CA ALA A 522 -14.56 9.65 -52.39
C ALA A 522 -13.34 10.59 -52.42
N ASP A 523 -13.56 11.87 -52.69
CA ASP A 523 -12.50 12.87 -52.56
C ASP A 523 -12.08 13.03 -51.09
N LEU A 524 -10.77 13.10 -50.81
CA LEU A 524 -10.25 13.51 -49.50
C LEU A 524 -10.52 15.00 -49.29
N LYS A 525 -11.67 15.31 -48.68
CA LYS A 525 -12.06 16.67 -48.31
C LYS A 525 -12.03 16.81 -46.78
N LEU A 526 -11.41 17.89 -46.31
CA LEU A 526 -11.53 18.33 -44.93
C LEU A 526 -12.91 18.96 -44.72
N THR A 527 -13.51 18.75 -43.56
CA THR A 527 -14.65 19.57 -43.12
C THR A 527 -14.15 20.87 -42.49
N ASP A 528 -15.03 21.87 -42.37
CA ASP A 528 -14.69 23.17 -41.81
C ASP A 528 -13.97 23.03 -40.45
N LYS A 529 -12.81 23.70 -40.32
CA LYS A 529 -11.93 23.71 -39.13
C LYS A 529 -11.07 22.46 -38.88
N GLN A 530 -11.04 21.48 -39.80
CA GLN A 530 -10.10 20.36 -39.71
C GLN A 530 -8.76 20.66 -40.39
N VAL A 531 -7.72 19.99 -39.92
CA VAL A 531 -6.39 19.94 -40.57
C VAL A 531 -5.99 18.49 -40.81
N TRP A 532 -5.07 18.29 -41.76
CA TRP A 532 -4.53 16.96 -42.03
C TRP A 532 -3.37 16.62 -41.10
N TYR A 533 -3.36 15.36 -40.68
CA TYR A 533 -2.30 14.74 -39.91
C TYR A 533 -1.77 13.52 -40.64
N GLN A 534 -0.45 13.41 -40.69
CA GLN A 534 0.22 12.17 -41.06
C GLN A 534 0.68 11.47 -39.79
N VAL A 535 0.20 10.26 -39.58
CA VAL A 535 0.63 9.39 -38.50
C VAL A 535 1.60 8.37 -39.07
N GLU A 536 2.85 8.37 -38.61
CA GLU A 536 3.80 7.31 -38.91
C GLU A 536 3.65 6.21 -37.87
N VAL A 537 3.23 5.02 -38.30
CA VAL A 537 2.92 3.91 -37.40
C VAL A 537 4.21 3.28 -36.90
N SER A 538 4.36 3.24 -35.58
CA SER A 538 5.47 2.57 -34.89
C SER A 538 5.16 1.10 -34.65
N ALA A 539 3.93 0.81 -34.21
CA ALA A 539 3.47 -0.55 -33.93
C ALA A 539 1.95 -0.65 -34.12
N PHE A 540 1.47 -1.82 -34.52
CA PHE A 540 0.04 -2.13 -34.50
C PHE A 540 -0.22 -3.61 -34.22
N HIS A 541 -1.42 -3.93 -33.76
CA HIS A 541 -1.87 -5.32 -33.58
C HIS A 541 -2.73 -5.76 -34.77
N ASP A 542 -2.35 -6.86 -35.42
CA ASP A 542 -3.03 -7.40 -36.62
C ASP A 542 -4.25 -8.29 -36.30
N GLY A 543 -4.70 -8.26 -35.05
CA GLY A 543 -5.72 -9.17 -34.50
C GLY A 543 -5.16 -10.48 -33.94
N LYS A 544 -3.89 -10.80 -34.18
CA LYS A 544 -3.21 -11.98 -33.63
C LYS A 544 -1.95 -11.64 -32.83
N ARG A 545 -1.18 -10.66 -33.31
CA ARG A 545 0.09 -10.25 -32.70
C ARG A 545 0.41 -8.79 -32.99
N TRP A 546 1.28 -8.24 -32.16
CA TRP A 546 1.90 -6.93 -32.40
C TRP A 546 2.97 -7.02 -33.48
N LEU A 547 2.95 -6.08 -34.40
CA LEU A 547 3.94 -5.87 -35.45
C LEU A 547 4.58 -4.50 -35.26
N ASN A 548 5.89 -4.41 -35.48
CA ASN A 548 6.67 -3.19 -35.29
C ASN A 548 7.24 -2.69 -36.62
N SER A 549 7.45 -1.38 -36.70
CA SER A 549 8.15 -0.72 -37.80
C SER A 549 9.67 -1.00 -37.73
N PRO A 550 10.38 -1.20 -38.86
CA PRO A 550 9.87 -1.27 -40.22
C PRO A 550 9.09 -2.58 -40.48
N PHE A 551 7.99 -2.49 -41.23
CA PHE A 551 7.06 -3.61 -41.43
C PHE A 551 7.52 -4.56 -42.54
N GLU A 552 8.67 -5.20 -42.36
CA GLU A 552 9.31 -6.07 -43.37
C GLU A 552 8.39 -7.18 -43.88
N ASN A 553 7.61 -7.78 -42.98
CA ASN A 553 6.74 -8.92 -43.26
C ASN A 553 5.30 -8.55 -43.66
N LEU A 554 4.99 -7.25 -43.83
CA LEU A 554 3.65 -6.80 -44.21
C LEU A 554 3.53 -6.73 -45.73
N ASN A 555 2.84 -7.72 -46.31
CA ASN A 555 2.67 -7.86 -47.76
C ASN A 555 1.19 -7.75 -48.14
N PRO A 556 0.70 -6.55 -48.54
CA PRO A 556 -0.67 -6.40 -49.01
C PRO A 556 -0.89 -7.10 -50.36
N PRO A 557 -2.10 -7.61 -50.64
CA PRO A 557 -2.45 -8.16 -51.94
C PRO A 557 -2.41 -7.08 -53.02
N LYS A 558 -2.06 -7.47 -54.26
CA LYS A 558 -2.01 -6.54 -55.41
C LYS A 558 -3.39 -5.97 -55.78
N THR A 559 -4.44 -6.75 -55.53
CA THR A 559 -5.85 -6.35 -55.62
C THR A 559 -6.38 -6.09 -54.22
N ASP A 560 -7.16 -5.04 -54.02
CA ASP A 560 -7.82 -4.70 -52.74
C ASP A 560 -6.89 -4.37 -51.56
N ALA A 561 -5.71 -3.80 -51.83
CA ALA A 561 -4.75 -3.39 -50.81
C ALA A 561 -5.38 -2.46 -49.73
N ALA A 562 -6.29 -1.58 -50.12
CA ALA A 562 -6.98 -0.68 -49.19
C ALA A 562 -7.82 -1.46 -48.16
N THR A 563 -8.68 -2.37 -48.63
CA THR A 563 -9.52 -3.22 -47.77
C THR A 563 -8.67 -4.10 -46.87
N PHE A 564 -7.55 -4.62 -47.39
CA PHE A 564 -6.59 -5.38 -46.59
C PHE A 564 -6.06 -4.56 -45.41
N PHE A 565 -5.55 -3.36 -45.65
CA PHE A 565 -4.99 -2.52 -44.57
C PHE A 565 -6.06 -2.12 -43.56
N TRP A 566 -7.23 -1.68 -44.01
CA TRP A 566 -8.31 -1.24 -43.13
C TRP A 566 -8.78 -2.36 -42.20
N LYS A 567 -8.90 -3.58 -42.71
CA LYS A 567 -9.24 -4.75 -41.91
C LYS A 567 -8.11 -5.15 -40.96
N THR A 568 -6.87 -5.21 -41.47
CA THR A 568 -5.69 -5.64 -40.70
C THR A 568 -5.38 -4.67 -39.55
N LEU A 569 -5.62 -3.39 -39.75
CA LEU A 569 -5.38 -2.34 -38.74
C LEU A 569 -6.57 -2.14 -37.80
N GLY A 570 -7.69 -2.83 -38.02
CA GLY A 570 -8.93 -2.67 -37.24
C GLY A 570 -9.71 -1.38 -37.50
N ILE A 571 -9.21 -0.49 -38.38
CA ILE A 571 -9.76 0.86 -38.70
C ILE A 571 -11.23 0.78 -39.09
N THR A 572 -11.60 -0.31 -39.73
CA THR A 572 -12.97 -0.63 -40.11
C THR A 572 -13.96 -0.63 -38.93
N SER A 573 -13.53 -1.13 -37.77
CA SER A 573 -14.35 -1.16 -36.54
C SER A 573 -14.25 0.15 -35.76
N ASP A 574 -13.05 0.74 -35.73
CA ASP A 574 -12.75 1.94 -34.96
C ASP A 574 -11.82 2.86 -35.78
N PRO A 575 -12.37 3.79 -36.58
CA PRO A 575 -11.59 4.63 -37.46
C PRO A 575 -10.99 5.86 -36.76
N GLU A 576 -11.05 5.95 -35.43
CA GLU A 576 -10.57 7.11 -34.68
C GLU A 576 -9.16 6.89 -34.14
N ILE A 577 -8.37 7.96 -34.09
CA ILE A 577 -7.05 7.98 -33.48
C ILE A 577 -6.92 9.19 -32.56
N GLN A 578 -6.42 8.96 -31.36
CA GLN A 578 -6.12 9.97 -30.37
C GLN A 578 -4.72 10.52 -30.62
N ILE A 579 -4.60 11.84 -30.67
CA ILE A 579 -3.34 12.59 -30.76
C ILE A 579 -3.09 13.23 -29.39
N VAL A 580 -2.09 12.72 -28.68
CA VAL A 580 -1.65 13.23 -27.38
C VAL A 580 -0.53 14.23 -27.59
N VAL A 581 -0.71 15.44 -27.05
CA VAL A 581 0.30 16.50 -27.03
C VAL A 581 0.55 16.93 -25.61
N TRP A 582 1.82 17.08 -25.24
CA TRP A 582 2.24 17.60 -23.95
C TRP A 582 2.39 19.12 -24.05
N LEU A 583 1.73 19.84 -23.15
CA LEU A 583 1.83 21.28 -23.01
C LEU A 583 3.08 21.66 -22.20
N PRO A 584 3.54 22.93 -22.25
CA PRO A 584 4.73 23.38 -21.50
C PRO A 584 4.64 23.17 -19.98
N ASN A 585 3.43 23.07 -19.43
CA ASN A 585 3.14 22.78 -18.02
C ASN A 585 3.01 21.28 -17.72
N GLU A 586 3.45 20.41 -18.63
CA GLU A 586 3.36 18.94 -18.56
C GLU A 586 1.93 18.37 -18.60
N GLU A 587 0.90 19.21 -18.77
CA GLU A 587 -0.46 18.73 -19.00
C GLU A 587 -0.58 18.08 -20.37
N GLN A 588 -1.30 16.96 -20.43
CA GLN A 588 -1.61 16.30 -21.70
C GLN A 588 -2.90 16.84 -22.28
N LYS A 589 -2.89 17.15 -23.57
CA LYS A 589 -4.09 17.45 -24.34
C LYS A 589 -4.27 16.40 -25.42
N ILE A 590 -5.43 15.75 -25.39
CA ILE A 590 -5.81 14.74 -26.37
C ILE A 590 -6.72 15.38 -27.42
N THR A 591 -6.38 15.18 -28.69
CA THR A 591 -7.18 15.60 -29.85
C THR A 591 -7.53 14.38 -30.67
N ILE A 592 -8.79 14.23 -31.08
CA ILE A 592 -9.22 13.07 -31.85
C ILE A 592 -9.24 13.41 -33.32
N ALA A 593 -8.67 12.52 -34.13
CA ALA A 593 -8.68 12.60 -35.58
C ALA A 593 -9.29 11.32 -36.15
N ALA A 594 -10.02 11.45 -37.26
CA ALA A 594 -10.55 10.30 -37.98
C ALA A 594 -9.56 9.87 -39.06
N ILE A 595 -9.20 8.59 -39.08
CA ILE A 595 -8.36 7.99 -40.10
C ILE A 595 -9.15 7.95 -41.42
N LYS A 596 -8.59 8.56 -42.46
CA LYS A 596 -9.19 8.70 -43.79
C LYS A 596 -8.54 7.80 -44.84
N ALA A 597 -7.24 7.54 -44.72
CA ALA A 597 -6.53 6.71 -45.69
C ALA A 597 -5.24 6.11 -45.11
N VAL A 598 -4.67 5.15 -45.84
CA VAL A 598 -3.45 4.42 -45.45
C VAL A 598 -2.43 4.45 -46.59
N GLN A 599 -1.14 4.53 -46.26
CA GLN A 599 -0.04 4.47 -47.21
C GLN A 599 1.05 3.55 -46.67
N LEU A 600 1.60 2.66 -47.50
CA LEU A 600 2.80 1.88 -47.20
C LEU A 600 3.89 2.23 -48.22
N ARG A 601 4.98 2.85 -47.78
CA ARG A 601 6.12 3.22 -48.64
C ARG A 601 7.44 2.85 -47.96
N GLY A 602 8.29 2.10 -48.65
CA GLY A 602 9.59 1.69 -48.11
C GLY A 602 9.47 0.97 -46.76
N LYS A 603 8.47 0.09 -46.60
CA LYS A 603 8.14 -0.63 -45.36
C LYS A 603 7.69 0.24 -44.17
N VAL A 604 7.52 1.54 -44.38
CA VAL A 604 6.95 2.47 -43.39
C VAL A 604 5.46 2.63 -43.67
N LEU A 605 4.64 2.27 -42.68
CA LEU A 605 3.20 2.42 -42.72
C LEU A 605 2.81 3.80 -42.19
N ARG A 606 1.95 4.50 -42.92
CA ARG A 606 1.44 5.82 -42.57
C ARG A 606 -0.07 5.85 -42.65
N LEU A 607 -0.69 6.59 -41.76
CA LEU A 607 -2.11 6.89 -41.76
C LEU A 607 -2.32 8.36 -42.04
N LEU A 608 -3.30 8.67 -42.87
CA LEU A 608 -3.79 10.03 -43.04
C LEU A 608 -5.00 10.19 -42.13
N ALA A 609 -4.94 11.14 -41.20
CA ALA A 609 -6.03 11.44 -40.29
C ALA A 609 -6.47 12.90 -40.42
N ALA A 610 -7.77 13.16 -40.24
CA ALA A 610 -8.35 14.49 -40.25
C ALA A 610 -8.94 14.82 -38.88
N GLY A 611 -8.54 15.94 -38.29
CA GLY A 611 -9.03 16.35 -36.97
C GLY A 611 -8.82 17.84 -36.69
N PRO A 612 -9.27 18.34 -35.54
CA PRO A 612 -9.04 19.73 -35.12
C PRO A 612 -7.55 20.06 -35.04
N LYS A 613 -7.17 21.34 -35.22
CA LYS A 613 -5.77 21.79 -35.05
C LYS A 613 -5.30 21.54 -33.60
N ILE A 614 -4.22 20.78 -33.44
CA ILE A 614 -3.54 20.60 -32.16
C ILE A 614 -2.86 21.92 -31.72
N PRO A 615 -2.67 22.16 -30.41
CA PRO A 615 -1.85 23.28 -29.94
C PRO A 615 -0.47 23.26 -30.61
N GLU A 616 0.10 24.42 -30.85
CA GLU A 616 1.45 24.52 -31.41
C GLU A 616 2.44 23.92 -30.39
N ASN A 617 2.89 22.69 -30.68
CA ASN A 617 4.08 22.13 -30.09
C ASN A 617 5.25 22.95 -30.65
N GLN A 618 6.05 23.56 -29.78
CA GLN A 618 7.12 24.46 -30.24
C GLN A 618 8.24 23.71 -30.98
N ASN A 619 8.12 22.39 -31.19
CA ASN A 619 9.17 21.52 -31.73
C ASN A 619 10.51 21.78 -31.05
N ASP A 620 10.45 22.21 -29.78
CA ASP A 620 11.63 22.48 -29.00
C ASP A 620 12.21 21.14 -28.56
N VAL A 621 13.53 21.07 -28.43
CA VAL A 621 14.27 19.86 -28.04
C VAL A 621 13.92 19.46 -26.60
N LEU A 622 12.91 20.03 -25.95
CA LEU A 622 12.46 19.75 -24.59
C LEU A 622 11.04 19.17 -24.51
N GLN A 623 10.17 19.39 -25.50
CA GLN A 623 8.80 18.86 -25.49
C GLN A 623 8.75 17.45 -26.11
N PRO A 624 8.00 16.50 -25.52
CA PRO A 624 7.72 15.22 -26.16
C PRO A 624 7.01 15.40 -27.49
N LYS A 625 7.34 14.56 -28.47
CA LYS A 625 6.66 14.55 -29.76
C LYS A 625 5.19 14.17 -29.63
N PRO A 626 4.29 14.70 -30.48
CA PRO A 626 2.91 14.25 -30.50
C PRO A 626 2.80 12.73 -30.72
N LEU A 627 2.10 12.05 -29.82
CA LEU A 627 1.87 10.60 -29.87
C LEU A 627 0.49 10.34 -30.47
N ALA A 628 0.39 9.39 -31.38
CA ALA A 628 -0.87 8.91 -31.93
C ALA A 628 -1.16 7.51 -31.42
N LEU A 629 -2.35 7.30 -30.86
CA LEU A 629 -2.78 6.00 -30.36
C LEU A 629 -4.27 5.76 -30.59
N THR A 630 -4.66 4.54 -30.91
CA THR A 630 -6.08 4.16 -30.94
C THR A 630 -6.52 3.73 -29.54
N ASN A 631 -7.82 3.83 -29.23
CA ASN A 631 -8.31 3.68 -27.85
C ASN A 631 -7.99 2.32 -27.23
N ALA A 632 -7.98 1.25 -28.02
CA ALA A 632 -7.68 -0.11 -27.56
C ALA A 632 -6.18 -0.48 -27.63
N ALA A 633 -5.30 0.44 -28.03
CA ALA A 633 -3.90 0.15 -28.30
C ALA A 633 -3.12 -0.22 -27.02
N LEU A 634 -3.29 0.56 -25.95
CA LEU A 634 -2.56 0.36 -24.71
C LEU A 634 -3.35 0.88 -23.51
N GLN A 635 -3.06 0.30 -22.35
CA GLN A 635 -3.48 0.82 -21.06
C GLN A 635 -2.25 1.37 -20.33
N TRP A 636 -2.30 2.63 -19.92
CA TRP A 636 -1.22 3.23 -19.15
C TRP A 636 -1.11 2.58 -17.76
N VAL A 637 0.11 2.27 -17.36
CA VAL A 637 0.42 1.74 -16.04
C VAL A 637 1.35 2.73 -15.35
N GLN A 638 0.94 3.22 -14.18
CA GLN A 638 1.75 4.13 -13.39
C GLN A 638 1.85 3.63 -11.96
N PRO A 639 2.96 2.97 -11.58
CA PRO A 639 3.20 2.58 -10.20
C PRO A 639 3.26 3.81 -9.27
N SER A 640 2.81 3.65 -8.03
CA SER A 640 2.90 4.74 -7.05
C SER A 640 4.36 4.93 -6.62
N PRO A 641 4.89 6.17 -6.67
CA PRO A 641 6.26 6.40 -6.23
C PRO A 641 6.35 6.30 -4.70
N ILE A 642 7.44 5.70 -4.24
CA ILE A 642 7.98 5.77 -2.87
C ILE A 642 9.31 6.53 -2.91
N THR A 643 9.88 6.90 -1.76
CA THR A 643 11.22 7.50 -1.74
C THR A 643 12.32 6.43 -1.68
N LEU A 644 13.53 6.77 -2.10
CA LEU A 644 14.70 5.92 -1.91
C LEU A 644 14.91 5.51 -0.44
N GLN A 645 14.63 6.41 0.50
CA GLN A 645 14.69 6.13 1.93
C GLN A 645 13.66 5.07 2.37
N GLN A 646 12.43 5.14 1.82
CA GLN A 646 11.39 4.15 2.07
C GLN A 646 11.76 2.79 1.45
N LEU A 647 12.32 2.78 0.24
CA LEU A 647 12.82 1.57 -0.39
C LEU A 647 13.96 0.94 0.43
N HIS A 648 14.86 1.75 1.00
CA HIS A 648 15.95 1.28 1.85
C HIS A 648 15.42 0.58 3.12
N GLN A 649 14.31 1.06 3.70
CA GLN A 649 13.66 0.39 4.84
C GLN A 649 13.09 -0.99 4.46
N GLN A 650 12.73 -1.19 3.19
CA GLN A 650 12.18 -2.44 2.68
C GLN A 650 13.27 -3.42 2.25
N ASN A 651 14.30 -2.94 1.55
CA ASN A 651 15.43 -3.75 1.05
C ASN A 651 16.78 -3.04 1.27
N PRO A 652 17.35 -3.12 2.48
CA PRO A 652 18.57 -2.38 2.81
C PRO A 652 19.78 -2.73 1.95
N GLN A 653 20.01 -4.03 1.74
CA GLN A 653 21.17 -4.50 0.97
C GLN A 653 21.02 -4.23 -0.53
N GLY A 654 19.82 -4.40 -1.09
CA GLY A 654 19.54 -4.08 -2.48
C GLY A 654 19.77 -2.61 -2.79
N VAL A 655 19.25 -1.70 -1.95
CA VAL A 655 19.45 -0.26 -2.15
C VAL A 655 20.92 0.14 -2.08
N LYS A 656 21.73 -0.50 -1.24
CA LYS A 656 23.18 -0.23 -1.17
C LYS A 656 23.90 -0.53 -2.49
N VAL A 657 23.58 -1.66 -3.12
CA VAL A 657 24.14 -2.05 -4.42
C VAL A 657 23.58 -1.13 -5.52
N MET A 658 22.27 -0.94 -5.53
CA MET A 658 21.56 -0.10 -6.51
C MET A 658 22.10 1.34 -6.54
N LEU A 659 22.32 1.99 -5.39
CA LEU A 659 22.86 3.35 -5.35
C LEU A 659 24.23 3.45 -6.03
N SER A 660 25.05 2.40 -5.91
CA SER A 660 26.35 2.34 -6.59
C SER A 660 26.17 2.27 -8.12
N SER A 661 25.24 1.45 -8.61
CA SER A 661 24.90 1.33 -10.04
C SER A 661 24.31 2.63 -10.62
N VAL A 662 23.43 3.29 -9.86
CA VAL A 662 22.84 4.59 -10.23
C VAL A 662 23.93 5.65 -10.32
N TRP A 663 24.81 5.74 -9.32
CA TRP A 663 25.93 6.70 -9.33
C TRP A 663 26.88 6.47 -10.49
N GLN A 664 27.22 5.21 -10.77
CA GLN A 664 28.06 4.85 -11.91
C GLN A 664 27.41 5.26 -13.25
N SER A 665 26.09 5.11 -13.39
CA SER A 665 25.36 5.54 -14.59
C SER A 665 25.38 7.07 -14.77
N LEU A 666 25.29 7.83 -13.67
CA LEU A 666 25.44 9.28 -13.67
C LEU A 666 26.86 9.72 -14.06
N GLN A 667 27.89 8.98 -13.64
CA GLN A 667 29.27 9.26 -14.02
C GLN A 667 29.54 8.91 -15.49
N GLN A 668 28.98 7.81 -16.00
CA GLN A 668 29.12 7.39 -17.40
C GLN A 668 28.45 8.35 -18.39
N SER A 669 27.48 9.14 -17.92
CA SER A 669 26.77 10.13 -18.71
C SER A 669 27.32 11.56 -18.54
N ASP A 670 28.46 11.72 -17.86
CA ASP A 670 29.07 13.01 -17.52
C ASP A 670 28.11 13.96 -16.76
N GLU A 671 27.04 13.44 -16.16
CA GLU A 671 26.09 14.21 -15.33
C GLU A 671 26.67 14.49 -13.94
N VAL A 672 27.60 13.66 -13.47
CA VAL A 672 28.38 13.84 -12.24
C VAL A 672 29.86 13.64 -12.57
N PRO A 673 30.79 14.40 -11.96
CA PRO A 673 32.22 14.24 -12.22
C PRO A 673 32.70 12.80 -12.05
N GLY A 674 33.52 12.34 -12.99
CA GLY A 674 34.27 11.09 -12.86
C GLY A 674 35.15 11.12 -11.61
N GLY A 675 35.11 10.06 -10.81
CA GLY A 675 35.82 9.99 -9.53
C GLY A 675 35.40 8.78 -8.69
N ALA A 676 35.89 8.69 -7.45
CA ALA A 676 35.48 7.65 -6.52
C ALA A 676 33.98 7.75 -6.21
N ILE A 677 33.28 6.61 -6.21
CA ILE A 677 31.87 6.54 -5.81
C ILE A 677 31.77 6.96 -4.32
N PRO A 678 30.89 7.90 -3.95
CA PRO A 678 30.72 8.33 -2.56
C PRO A 678 30.33 7.19 -1.63
N SER A 679 30.46 7.39 -0.32
CA SER A 679 30.00 6.39 0.65
C SER A 679 28.47 6.23 0.59
N PHE A 680 27.97 5.10 1.06
CA PHE A 680 26.53 4.84 1.09
C PHE A 680 25.76 5.91 1.86
N GLU A 681 26.31 6.37 3.00
CA GLU A 681 25.70 7.40 3.85
C GLU A 681 25.60 8.74 3.10
N GLN A 682 26.65 9.11 2.36
CA GLN A 682 26.68 10.32 1.54
C GLN A 682 25.68 10.25 0.38
N MET A 683 25.54 9.09 -0.25
CA MET A 683 24.54 8.86 -1.29
C MET A 683 23.12 8.89 -0.71
N GLN A 684 22.89 8.29 0.46
CA GLN A 684 21.60 8.29 1.12
C GLN A 684 21.15 9.70 1.53
N GLU A 685 22.07 10.54 1.99
CA GLU A 685 21.79 11.96 2.32
C GLU A 685 21.38 12.77 1.08
N LYS A 686 22.05 12.55 -0.06
CA LYS A 686 21.79 13.31 -1.30
C LYS A 686 20.62 12.79 -2.11
N LEU A 687 20.39 11.48 -2.09
CA LEU A 687 19.46 10.77 -2.98
C LEU A 687 18.22 10.25 -2.25
N GLY A 688 18.21 10.21 -0.91
CA GLY A 688 17.18 9.54 -0.13
C GLY A 688 15.74 9.98 -0.42
N ASP A 689 15.55 11.24 -0.81
CA ASP A 689 14.24 11.82 -1.14
C ASP A 689 13.83 11.63 -2.61
N TRP A 690 14.69 11.04 -3.45
CA TRP A 690 14.35 10.83 -4.86
C TRP A 690 13.21 9.82 -5.00
N PRO A 691 12.26 10.08 -5.90
CA PRO A 691 11.16 9.18 -6.15
C PRO A 691 11.64 7.91 -6.86
N VAL A 692 11.11 6.78 -6.42
CA VAL A 692 11.35 5.46 -6.98
C VAL A 692 10.04 4.73 -7.13
N GLN A 693 9.89 3.99 -8.21
CA GLN A 693 8.76 3.12 -8.45
C GLN A 693 9.22 1.67 -8.47
N VAL A 694 8.37 0.76 -8.00
CA VAL A 694 8.65 -0.67 -7.91
C VAL A 694 7.50 -1.41 -8.57
N ILE A 695 7.78 -2.17 -9.64
CA ILE A 695 6.76 -2.88 -10.41
C ILE A 695 7.38 -4.05 -11.19
N ASP A 696 6.65 -5.15 -11.35
CA ASP A 696 7.06 -6.26 -12.22
C ASP A 696 6.81 -5.89 -13.70
N LEU A 697 7.89 -5.56 -14.40
CA LEU A 697 7.96 -5.29 -15.82
C LEU A 697 8.26 -6.55 -16.65
N THR A 698 9.02 -7.49 -16.07
CA THR A 698 9.54 -8.67 -16.80
C THR A 698 8.65 -9.90 -16.70
N ASN A 699 7.58 -9.84 -15.89
CA ASN A 699 6.63 -10.90 -15.60
C ASN A 699 7.28 -12.12 -14.94
N ASN A 700 8.30 -11.90 -14.11
CA ASN A 700 9.03 -12.94 -13.36
C ASN A 700 8.61 -13.00 -11.87
N ALA A 701 7.58 -12.24 -11.48
CA ALA A 701 7.10 -12.07 -10.10
C ALA A 701 8.09 -11.39 -9.14
N GLN A 702 9.19 -10.83 -9.66
CA GLN A 702 10.14 -10.00 -8.92
C GLN A 702 10.05 -8.57 -9.45
N PRO A 703 9.85 -7.57 -8.59
CA PRO A 703 9.64 -6.22 -9.09
C PRO A 703 10.96 -5.55 -9.46
N GLU A 704 10.98 -4.88 -10.61
CA GLU A 704 12.03 -3.98 -11.03
C GLU A 704 11.94 -2.63 -10.32
N ILE A 705 13.10 -1.99 -10.17
CA ILE A 705 13.24 -0.67 -9.54
C ILE A 705 13.41 0.38 -10.63
N ILE A 706 12.53 1.37 -10.66
CA ILE A 706 12.52 2.45 -11.65
C ILE A 706 12.85 3.76 -10.93
N LEU A 707 13.90 4.44 -11.38
CA LEU A 707 14.23 5.79 -10.95
C LEU A 707 14.07 6.75 -12.13
N THR A 708 13.09 7.66 -12.04
CA THR A 708 12.94 8.78 -12.96
C THR A 708 13.45 10.04 -12.25
N ILE A 709 14.56 10.55 -12.73
CA ILE A 709 15.34 11.59 -12.07
C ILE A 709 15.15 12.89 -12.84
N SER A 710 14.71 13.93 -12.15
CA SER A 710 14.53 15.23 -12.79
C SER A 710 15.86 15.93 -13.05
N ALA A 711 15.91 16.74 -14.09
CA ALA A 711 17.10 17.54 -14.39
C ALA A 711 17.56 18.42 -13.22
N GLY A 712 16.61 18.99 -12.46
CA GLY A 712 16.90 19.75 -11.26
C GLY A 712 17.52 18.91 -10.13
N ALA A 713 17.07 17.66 -9.98
CA ALA A 713 17.63 16.71 -9.01
C ALA A 713 19.06 16.27 -9.40
N ILE A 714 19.35 16.12 -10.70
CA ILE A 714 20.72 15.85 -11.16
C ILE A 714 21.61 17.07 -10.91
N ALA A 715 21.14 18.27 -11.27
CA ALA A 715 21.91 19.50 -11.10
C ALA A 715 22.28 19.78 -9.64
N SER A 716 21.41 19.43 -8.68
CA SER A 716 21.67 19.63 -7.25
C SER A 716 22.80 18.76 -6.71
N LEU A 717 23.19 17.67 -7.39
CA LEU A 717 24.32 16.83 -6.99
C LEU A 717 25.68 17.53 -7.18
N ASN A 718 25.75 18.49 -8.10
CA ASN A 718 26.98 19.17 -8.52
C ASN A 718 27.22 20.51 -7.81
N GLN A 719 26.28 21.01 -7.01
CA GLN A 719 26.43 22.29 -6.30
C GLN A 719 26.61 22.08 -4.79
N PRO A 720 27.63 22.70 -4.16
CA PRO A 720 27.67 22.79 -2.70
C PRO A 720 26.55 23.72 -2.22
N THR A 721 25.88 23.33 -1.14
CA THR A 721 24.73 23.98 -0.51
C THR A 721 24.96 25.47 -0.21
N SER A 722 24.70 26.36 -1.18
CA SER A 722 24.35 27.77 -0.96
C SER A 722 24.00 28.53 -2.25
N LYS A 723 22.85 29.21 -2.19
CA LYS A 723 22.32 30.24 -3.10
C LYS A 723 21.98 29.78 -4.52
N ILE A 724 20.67 29.67 -4.75
CA ILE A 724 20.03 29.72 -6.06
C ILE A 724 20.40 31.06 -6.71
N GLN A 725 21.44 31.06 -7.52
CA GLN A 725 21.67 32.06 -8.55
C GLN A 725 21.39 31.40 -9.90
N GLY A 726 20.44 31.99 -10.63
CA GLY A 726 19.92 31.46 -11.88
C GLY A 726 20.95 31.48 -13.00
N GLU A 727 21.69 30.39 -13.14
CA GLU A 727 22.25 29.97 -14.43
C GLU A 727 21.42 28.81 -14.96
N ASN A 728 20.59 29.08 -16.00
CA ASN A 728 19.94 28.18 -16.96
C ASN A 728 19.96 26.65 -16.70
N THR A 729 19.49 26.19 -15.53
CA THR A 729 19.24 24.77 -15.24
C THR A 729 17.95 24.25 -15.90
N GLU A 730 17.16 25.13 -16.53
CA GLU A 730 15.89 24.83 -17.19
C GLU A 730 16.00 24.11 -18.56
N LYS A 731 17.21 23.68 -18.99
CA LYS A 731 17.42 23.11 -20.33
C LYS A 731 17.75 21.60 -20.39
N ARG A 732 17.62 20.85 -19.30
CA ARG A 732 17.83 19.38 -19.33
C ARG A 732 16.51 18.64 -19.06
N ARG A 733 16.35 17.48 -19.71
CA ARG A 733 15.16 16.61 -19.60
C ARG A 733 15.35 15.61 -18.45
N ASP A 734 14.24 15.10 -17.91
CA ASP A 734 14.27 13.96 -16.97
C ASP A 734 14.86 12.72 -17.63
N ARG A 735 15.49 11.87 -16.81
CA ARG A 735 16.14 10.63 -17.24
C ARG A 735 15.66 9.47 -16.39
N THR A 736 15.38 8.34 -17.02
CA THR A 736 14.99 7.11 -16.32
C THR A 736 16.06 6.04 -16.38
N ILE A 737 16.26 5.34 -15.26
CA ILE A 737 17.01 4.09 -15.16
C ILE A 737 16.12 3.01 -14.54
N ILE A 738 16.18 1.80 -15.08
CA ILE A 738 15.45 0.63 -14.57
C ILE A 738 16.46 -0.45 -14.22
N LEU A 739 16.36 -0.95 -12.99
CA LEU A 739 17.17 -2.04 -12.47
C LEU A 739 16.32 -3.29 -12.26
N SER A 740 16.90 -4.45 -12.55
CA SER A 740 16.35 -5.75 -12.18
C SER A 740 16.32 -5.96 -10.67
N ASP A 741 15.66 -7.02 -10.22
CA ASP A 741 15.71 -7.55 -8.86
C ASP A 741 17.14 -7.91 -8.40
N SER A 742 18.03 -8.25 -9.34
CA SER A 742 19.46 -8.45 -9.13
C SER A 742 20.31 -7.15 -9.13
N ASN A 743 19.68 -5.98 -9.26
CA ASN A 743 20.32 -4.66 -9.39
C ASN A 743 21.15 -4.46 -10.68
N GLU A 744 20.86 -5.23 -11.73
CA GLU A 744 21.45 -5.02 -13.06
C GLU A 744 20.64 -3.98 -13.84
N VAL A 745 21.33 -3.10 -14.57
CA VAL A 745 20.67 -2.07 -15.39
C VAL A 745 20.09 -2.73 -16.64
N ILE A 746 18.76 -2.81 -16.72
CA ILE A 746 18.03 -3.42 -17.84
C ILE A 746 17.46 -2.39 -18.82
N TYR A 747 17.40 -1.12 -18.40
CA TYR A 747 17.06 0.02 -19.25
C TYR A 747 17.67 1.30 -18.67
N THR A 748 18.14 2.21 -19.54
CA THR A 748 18.69 3.50 -19.12
C THR A 748 18.58 4.55 -20.22
N ASP A 749 18.18 5.76 -19.84
CA ASP A 749 18.23 6.97 -20.69
C ASP A 749 19.63 7.64 -20.66
N PHE A 750 20.57 7.11 -19.86
CA PHE A 750 21.90 7.70 -19.65
C PHE A 750 22.96 7.28 -20.70
N THR A 751 22.64 6.40 -21.66
CA THR A 751 23.63 5.86 -22.60
C THR A 751 23.42 6.34 -24.05
N GLY A 752 24.45 6.97 -24.64
CA GLY A 752 24.78 6.98 -26.08
C GLY A 752 23.82 7.65 -27.07
N ASN A 753 22.63 8.07 -26.65
CA ASN A 753 21.65 8.72 -27.52
C ASN A 753 20.86 9.74 -26.69
N ASP A 754 21.34 10.99 -26.62
CA ASP A 754 20.79 12.07 -25.75
C ASP A 754 19.29 12.37 -25.95
N LEU A 755 18.70 11.80 -27.00
CA LEU A 755 17.33 11.96 -27.47
C LEU A 755 16.41 10.77 -27.15
N GLN A 756 16.93 9.68 -26.56
CA GLN A 756 16.10 8.56 -26.08
C GLN A 756 15.50 8.92 -24.71
N ARG A 757 14.19 8.69 -24.53
CA ARG A 757 13.50 8.91 -23.26
C ARG A 757 12.43 7.87 -23.03
N LEU A 758 12.35 7.33 -21.82
CA LEU A 758 11.16 6.59 -21.40
C LEU A 758 9.99 7.54 -21.20
N SER A 759 8.94 7.41 -21.99
CA SER A 759 7.74 8.24 -21.89
C SER A 759 6.72 7.65 -20.91
N ALA A 760 6.54 6.33 -20.93
CA ALA A 760 5.55 5.65 -20.09
C ALA A 760 5.69 4.12 -20.09
N PHE A 761 5.02 3.48 -19.14
CA PHE A 761 4.77 2.04 -19.11
C PHE A 761 3.37 1.75 -19.64
N ALA A 762 3.27 0.71 -20.47
CA ALA A 762 2.04 0.34 -21.14
C ALA A 762 1.74 -1.14 -21.00
N LYS A 763 0.51 -1.49 -20.62
CA LYS A 763 -0.02 -2.83 -20.76
C LYS A 763 -0.63 -2.97 -22.15
N LEU A 764 -0.10 -3.92 -22.92
CA LEU A 764 -0.58 -4.21 -24.27
C LEU A 764 -1.65 -5.28 -24.22
N SER A 765 -2.67 -5.14 -25.07
CA SER A 765 -3.69 -6.16 -25.22
C SER A 765 -3.07 -7.49 -25.68
N GLY A 766 -3.46 -8.59 -25.03
CA GLY A 766 -2.98 -9.94 -25.34
C GLY A 766 -1.54 -10.25 -24.89
N VAL A 767 -0.88 -9.34 -24.16
CA VAL A 767 0.49 -9.53 -23.64
C VAL A 767 0.47 -9.46 -22.11
N GLN A 768 1.17 -10.39 -21.44
CA GLN A 768 1.23 -10.44 -19.99
C GLN A 768 2.24 -9.43 -19.41
N SER A 769 3.44 -9.34 -19.99
CA SER A 769 4.48 -8.39 -19.57
C SER A 769 4.15 -6.95 -19.95
N LEU A 770 4.64 -5.98 -19.17
CA LEU A 770 4.56 -4.56 -19.52
C LEU A 770 5.51 -4.22 -20.67
N ALA A 771 5.15 -3.19 -21.43
CA ALA A 771 5.96 -2.63 -22.50
C ALA A 771 6.44 -1.22 -22.13
N LEU A 772 7.62 -0.87 -22.61
CA LEU A 772 8.19 0.46 -22.48
C LEU A 772 7.83 1.27 -23.73
N LEU A 773 7.17 2.41 -23.54
CA LEU A 773 7.03 3.40 -24.60
C LEU A 773 8.22 4.35 -24.55
N VAL A 774 9.10 4.22 -25.52
CA VAL A 774 10.37 4.94 -25.58
C VAL A 774 10.34 5.91 -26.74
N GLU A 775 10.43 7.20 -26.44
CA GLU A 775 10.62 8.28 -27.41
C GLU A 775 12.08 8.25 -27.91
N ASN A 776 12.27 8.37 -29.22
CA ASN A 776 13.57 8.58 -29.84
C ASN A 776 13.54 9.89 -30.66
N ALA A 777 14.70 10.28 -31.19
CA ALA A 777 14.88 11.49 -31.99
C ALA A 777 13.80 11.73 -33.07
N HIS A 778 13.24 10.67 -33.66
CA HIS A 778 12.35 10.75 -34.83
C HIS A 778 10.98 10.12 -34.57
N ASN A 779 10.87 9.07 -33.74
CA ASN A 779 9.65 8.29 -33.57
C ASN A 779 9.52 7.71 -32.14
N TYR A 780 8.36 7.16 -31.81
CA TYR A 780 8.16 6.31 -30.64
C TYR A 780 8.50 4.86 -30.97
N SER A 781 9.04 4.13 -29.99
CA SER A 781 9.28 2.70 -30.05
C SER A 781 8.60 2.00 -28.87
N LEU A 782 7.96 0.87 -29.14
CA LEU A 782 7.31 0.06 -28.13
C LEU A 782 8.19 -1.16 -27.86
N ARG A 783 8.98 -1.10 -26.78
CA ARG A 783 9.95 -2.14 -26.43
C ARG A 783 9.35 -3.12 -25.45
N ARG A 784 9.60 -4.41 -25.68
CA ARG A 784 9.11 -5.49 -24.82
C ARG A 784 10.27 -6.25 -24.20
N TRP A 785 10.01 -6.85 -23.04
CA TRP A 785 10.99 -7.74 -22.42
C TRP A 785 11.24 -8.96 -23.31
N SER A 786 12.52 -9.23 -23.57
CA SER A 786 12.99 -10.40 -24.30
C SER A 786 13.64 -11.37 -23.33
N GLU A 787 12.95 -12.44 -22.95
CA GLU A 787 13.51 -13.47 -22.05
C GLU A 787 14.81 -14.08 -22.59
N LYS A 788 14.96 -14.16 -23.91
CA LYS A 788 16.16 -14.71 -24.54
C LYS A 788 17.36 -13.79 -24.39
N ASN A 789 17.16 -12.48 -24.56
CA ASN A 789 18.23 -11.49 -24.59
C ASN A 789 18.37 -10.71 -23.28
N GLN A 790 17.48 -10.94 -22.31
CA GLN A 790 17.45 -10.31 -20.99
C GLN A 790 17.49 -8.78 -21.07
N ARG A 791 16.71 -8.20 -21.98
CA ARG A 791 16.62 -6.74 -22.20
C ARG A 791 15.30 -6.34 -22.84
N PHE A 792 14.98 -5.04 -22.78
CA PHE A 792 13.88 -4.44 -23.54
C PHE A 792 14.31 -4.12 -24.98
N GLU A 793 13.62 -4.71 -25.95
CA GLU A 793 13.88 -4.52 -27.39
C GLU A 793 12.61 -4.40 -28.24
#